data_AF-A0A5E7W633-F1
#
_entry.id   AF-A0A5E7W633-F1
#
_cell.length_a   1.000
_cell.length_b   1.000
_cell.length_c   1.000
_cell.angle_alpha   90.00
_cell.angle_beta   90.00
_cell.angle_gamma   90.00
#
_symmetry.space_group_name_H-M   'P 1'
#
loop_
_entity.id
_entity.type
_entity.pdbx_description
1 polymer ?
#
loop_
_entity_poly.entity_id
_entity_poly.type
_entity_poly.pdbx_seq_one_letter_code
_entity_poly.pdbx_strand_id
1 'polypeptide(L)'
;MIAIGGLCLFLMMALLTYGKDDPGWSHNSKIDDVQNFGGPVGSYSADILFMVLGYFAYIFPLLLAIKAYQIFRQRHEQWEWSGWLFSWRLIGLVFLVLSGAALAHIHFHAATGLPAGAGGALGESLGDLARNALNIQGSTLLFIALFLFGLTVFTDLSWFKVMDLTGKITLDLFELFQGAANRWWAARVERKQLVAQLREVDDRVHDVVAPTVTDKREQAKVKERLIEREQALSKHMSEREKQVPPVIAPAPPKPAAPSKRVEKEKQAPLFVDSAVEGTLPPISILDPAEKKQLNYSPESLAAVGHLLEIKLKEFGVEVSVDSIHPGPVITRYEIQPAAGVKVSRISNLAKDLARSLAVTSVRVVEVIPGKTTVGIEIPNEDRQIVRFSEVLSTPEYDNFKSPVTLALGHDIGGKPVITDLAKMPHLLVAGTTGSGKSVGVNAMILSILFKSGPEDAKLIMIDPKMLELSIYEGIPHLLCPVVTDMKDAANALRWSVAEMERRYKLMAKMGVRNLSGFNAKVKEAEDAGTPLTDPLYKRESIHDEAPLLTKLPTIVVVVDEFADMMMIVGKKVEELIARIAQKARAAGIHLILATQRPSVDVITGLIKANIPTRMAFQVSSKIDSRTIIDQGGAEQLLGHGDMLYMPPGTSLPIRVHGAFVSDDEVHRVVEAWKLRGAPEYNDEILAGVEEPGSGFEGGSGGDEDSESDALYDEAVQFVLESRRASISAVQRKLKIGYNRAARMIEAMEMAGVVTSMNTNGSREVLAPGPVRD
;
A
#
# COMPACT_ATOMS: atom_id res chain seq x y z
N MET A 1 22.51 24.64 1.93
CA MET A 1 22.10 24.72 3.35
C MET A 1 22.93 25.73 4.13
N ILE A 2 24.26 25.57 4.23
CA ILE A 2 25.13 26.48 5.00
C ILE A 2 24.96 27.95 4.59
N ALA A 3 24.94 28.25 3.28
CA ALA A 3 24.71 29.61 2.78
C ALA A 3 23.35 30.20 3.19
N ILE A 4 22.27 29.41 3.15
CA ILE A 4 20.92 29.84 3.55
C ILE A 4 20.85 30.08 5.06
N GLY A 5 21.47 29.20 5.86
CA GLY A 5 21.58 29.37 7.31
C GLY A 5 22.38 30.60 7.69
N GLY A 6 23.51 30.85 7.01
CA GLY A 6 24.32 32.06 7.21
C GLY A 6 23.55 33.34 6.89
N LEU A 7 22.83 33.37 5.75
CA LEU A 7 21.98 34.51 5.38
C LEU A 7 20.84 34.74 6.38
N CYS A 8 20.21 33.66 6.86
CA CYS A 8 19.17 33.72 7.88
C CYS A 8 19.68 34.37 9.18
N LEU A 9 20.84 33.92 9.67
CA LEU A 9 21.44 34.45 10.90
C LEU A 9 21.86 35.91 10.72
N PHE A 10 22.43 36.26 9.57
CA PHE A 10 22.81 37.63 9.25
C PHE A 10 21.60 38.57 9.23
N LEU A 11 20.51 38.21 8.52
CA LEU A 11 19.30 39.03 8.46
C LEU A 11 18.60 39.13 9.82
N MET A 12 18.56 38.05 10.60
CA MET A 12 17.98 38.08 11.94
C MET A 12 18.77 39.02 12.86
N MET A 13 20.10 38.94 12.82
CA MET A 13 21.00 39.81 13.58
C MET A 13 20.80 41.27 13.18
N ALA A 14 20.83 41.56 11.87
CA ALA A 14 20.65 42.91 11.34
C ALA A 14 19.31 43.54 11.74
N LEU A 15 18.20 42.77 11.71
CA LEU A 15 16.86 43.27 12.08
C LEU A 15 16.70 43.45 13.60
N LEU A 16 17.25 42.54 14.41
CA LEU A 16 17.15 42.62 15.88
C LEU A 16 18.01 43.75 16.47
N THR A 17 19.14 44.06 15.85
CA THR A 17 20.04 45.15 16.29
C THR A 17 19.85 46.43 15.49
N TYR A 18 18.67 46.65 14.92
CA TYR A 18 18.38 47.87 14.18
C TYR A 18 18.30 49.08 15.13
N GLY A 19 19.06 50.13 14.82
CA GLY A 19 19.01 51.42 15.49
C GLY A 19 18.75 52.53 14.48
N LYS A 20 17.89 53.50 14.83
CA LYS A 20 17.59 54.68 14.00
C LYS A 20 18.78 55.67 13.91
N ASP A 21 19.78 55.48 14.76
CA ASP A 21 20.97 56.30 14.75
C ASP A 21 22.02 55.75 13.76
N ASP A 22 21.95 54.47 13.38
CA ASP A 22 22.88 53.85 12.42
C ASP A 22 22.62 54.31 10.97
N PRO A 23 23.63 54.33 10.08
CA PRO A 23 23.45 54.81 8.70
C PRO A 23 22.43 53.97 7.92
N GLY A 24 21.46 54.62 7.28
CA GLY A 24 20.37 53.99 6.55
C GLY A 24 20.00 54.71 5.24
N TRP A 25 19.07 54.13 4.49
CA TRP A 25 18.56 54.73 3.25
C TRP A 25 17.53 55.84 3.54
N SER A 26 16.76 55.67 4.62
CA SER A 26 15.69 56.57 5.05
C SER A 26 16.18 57.81 5.81
N HIS A 27 17.41 57.78 6.33
CA HIS A 27 18.02 58.86 7.11
C HIS A 27 19.54 58.83 6.99
N ASN A 28 20.16 60.00 6.95
CA ASN A 28 21.61 60.14 6.80
C ASN A 28 22.23 60.51 8.16
N SER A 29 22.76 59.52 8.88
CA SER A 29 23.49 59.72 10.13
C SER A 29 25.00 59.54 9.92
N LYS A 30 25.79 60.45 10.47
CA LYS A 30 27.25 60.35 10.50
C LYS A 30 27.66 59.91 11.90
N ILE A 31 27.87 58.61 12.07
CA ILE A 31 28.39 58.01 13.31
C ILE A 31 29.70 57.30 12.97
N ASP A 32 30.70 57.44 13.84
CA ASP A 32 32.04 56.86 13.65
C ASP A 32 32.05 55.32 13.83
N ASP A 33 31.08 54.76 14.56
CA ASP A 33 30.94 53.33 14.80
C ASP A 33 29.47 52.88 14.71
N VAL A 34 29.21 51.86 13.88
CA VAL A 34 27.85 51.35 13.60
C VAL A 34 27.47 50.33 14.66
N GLN A 35 26.35 50.57 15.36
CA GLN A 35 25.89 49.72 16.47
C GLN A 35 25.24 48.41 15.99
N ASN A 36 24.76 48.37 14.74
CA ASN A 36 24.24 47.15 14.13
C ASN A 36 25.32 46.05 14.06
N PHE A 37 25.02 44.86 14.61
CA PHE A 37 25.98 43.76 14.64
C PHE A 37 26.26 43.17 13.25
N GLY A 38 25.43 43.46 12.25
CA GLY A 38 25.68 43.18 10.83
C GLY A 38 26.55 44.23 10.13
N GLY A 39 27.07 45.23 10.86
CA GLY A 39 27.83 46.36 10.34
C GLY A 39 26.99 47.29 9.45
N PRO A 40 27.63 48.15 8.62
CA PRO A 40 26.93 49.07 7.73
C PRO A 40 25.95 48.35 6.79
N VAL A 41 26.36 47.21 6.21
CA VAL A 41 25.52 46.42 5.31
C VAL A 41 24.26 45.89 6.03
N GLY A 42 24.40 45.45 7.28
CA GLY A 42 23.28 45.04 8.12
C GLY A 42 22.31 46.19 8.38
N SER A 43 22.83 47.37 8.75
CA SER A 43 22.03 48.58 8.99
C SER A 43 21.21 48.99 7.75
N TYR A 44 21.86 49.12 6.58
CA TYR A 44 21.15 49.46 5.33
C TYR A 44 20.09 48.41 4.96
N SER A 45 20.41 47.11 5.13
CA SER A 45 19.49 46.03 4.81
C SER A 45 18.26 46.05 5.73
N ALA A 46 18.46 46.25 7.03
CA ALA A 46 17.38 46.35 8.00
C ALA A 46 16.53 47.60 7.77
N ASP A 47 17.15 48.74 7.49
CA ASP A 47 16.45 50.01 7.22
C ASP A 47 15.54 49.90 5.99
N ILE A 48 16.04 49.34 4.88
CA ILE A 48 15.24 49.13 3.67
C ILE A 48 14.05 48.19 3.95
N LEU A 49 14.31 47.08 4.65
CA LEU A 49 13.25 46.10 4.97
C LEU A 49 12.18 46.69 5.88
N PHE A 50 12.56 47.43 6.92
CA PHE A 50 11.61 48.10 7.80
C PHE A 50 10.88 49.26 7.11
N MET A 51 11.53 49.99 6.22
CA MET A 51 10.89 51.05 5.44
C MET A 51 9.81 50.48 4.51
N VAL A 52 10.08 49.35 3.85
CA VAL A 52 9.17 48.76 2.86
C VAL A 52 8.06 47.95 3.51
N LEU A 53 8.37 47.18 4.56
CA LEU A 53 7.48 46.14 5.12
C LEU A 53 7.17 46.29 6.61
N GLY A 54 7.80 47.23 7.31
CA GLY A 54 7.64 47.40 8.75
C GLY A 54 7.96 46.12 9.52
N TYR A 55 7.14 45.79 10.52
CA TYR A 55 7.32 44.57 11.32
C TYR A 55 7.28 43.28 10.51
N PHE A 56 6.66 43.30 9.32
CA PHE A 56 6.61 42.12 8.48
C PHE A 56 7.98 41.74 7.89
N ALA A 57 9.01 42.59 8.00
CA ALA A 57 10.40 42.28 7.64
C ALA A 57 10.95 41.00 8.31
N TYR A 58 10.49 40.67 9.52
CA TYR A 58 10.89 39.46 10.26
C TYR A 58 10.44 38.15 9.58
N ILE A 59 9.57 38.22 8.57
CA ILE A 59 9.17 37.04 7.81
C ILE A 59 10.36 36.42 7.06
N PHE A 60 11.31 37.21 6.56
CA PHE A 60 12.39 36.68 5.73
C PHE A 60 13.35 35.76 6.50
N PRO A 61 13.88 36.15 7.68
CA PRO A 61 14.62 35.21 8.51
C PRO A 61 13.81 33.95 8.85
N LEU A 62 12.52 34.09 9.17
CA LEU A 62 11.66 32.95 9.49
C LEU A 62 11.50 31.99 8.30
N LEU A 63 11.23 32.50 7.09
CA LEU A 63 11.08 31.67 5.89
C LEU A 63 12.41 31.02 5.50
N LEU A 64 13.55 31.71 5.65
CA LEU A 64 14.87 31.14 5.42
C LEU A 64 15.18 30.03 6.44
N ALA A 65 14.80 30.19 7.71
CA ALA A 65 14.94 29.16 8.74
C ALA A 65 14.09 27.93 8.41
N ILE A 66 12.82 28.13 8.02
CA ILE A 66 11.93 27.04 7.60
C ILE A 66 12.51 26.32 6.37
N LYS A 67 13.00 27.05 5.36
CA LYS A 67 13.61 26.45 4.17
C LYS A 67 14.92 25.72 4.48
N ALA A 68 15.76 26.26 5.36
CA ALA A 68 16.96 25.56 5.83
C ALA A 68 16.60 24.25 6.53
N TYR A 69 15.56 24.25 7.38
CA TYR A 69 15.05 23.04 8.03
C TYR A 69 14.44 22.03 7.05
N GLN A 70 13.66 22.48 6.06
CA GLN A 70 13.11 21.62 5.01
C GLN A 70 14.24 20.93 4.22
N ILE A 71 15.25 21.70 3.76
CA ILE A 71 16.41 21.16 3.05
C ILE A 71 17.19 20.17 3.93
N PHE A 72 17.30 20.43 5.23
CA PHE A 72 17.96 19.50 6.16
C PHE A 72 17.19 18.19 6.32
N ARG A 73 15.86 18.27 6.46
CA ARG A 73 15.01 17.09 6.65
C ARG A 73 14.90 16.24 5.38
N GLN A 74 14.91 16.88 4.21
CA GLN A 74 14.78 16.25 2.89
C GLN A 74 16.12 15.98 2.20
N ARG A 75 17.25 16.06 2.91
CA ARG A 75 18.60 15.89 2.35
C ARG A 75 18.87 14.54 1.65
N HIS A 76 18.02 13.55 1.88
CA HIS A 76 18.13 12.21 1.33
C HIS A 76 17.21 11.98 0.10
N GLU A 77 16.37 12.96 -0.24
CA GLU A 77 15.52 12.95 -1.43
C GLU A 77 16.29 13.54 -2.62
N GLN A 78 16.09 13.02 -3.83
CA GLN A 78 16.75 13.55 -5.04
C GLN A 78 16.19 14.93 -5.37
N TRP A 79 17.07 15.90 -5.66
CA TRP A 79 16.67 17.28 -5.96
C TRP A 79 16.05 17.35 -7.37
N GLU A 80 14.72 17.37 -7.45
CA GLU A 80 14.00 17.63 -8.70
C GLU A 80 13.65 19.13 -8.81
N TRP A 81 14.30 19.83 -9.75
CA TRP A 81 13.99 21.22 -10.01
C TRP A 81 12.80 21.32 -10.97
N SER A 82 11.71 21.93 -10.50
CA SER A 82 10.51 22.21 -11.30
C SER A 82 10.29 23.72 -11.38
N GLY A 83 10.60 24.30 -12.54
CA GLY A 83 10.45 25.74 -12.77
C GLY A 83 9.02 26.24 -12.53
N TRP A 84 8.01 25.43 -12.85
CA TRP A 84 6.59 25.75 -12.62
C TRP A 84 6.23 25.87 -11.12
N LEU A 85 6.64 24.91 -10.30
CA LEU A 85 6.38 24.95 -8.85
C LEU A 85 7.15 26.10 -8.19
N PHE A 86 8.35 26.43 -8.70
CA PHE A 86 9.07 27.61 -8.27
C PHE A 86 8.29 28.90 -8.55
N SER A 87 7.71 29.06 -9.74
CA SER A 87 6.85 30.21 -10.08
C SER A 87 5.63 30.30 -9.17
N TRP A 88 4.95 29.18 -8.90
CA TRP A 88 3.78 29.16 -8.02
C TRP A 88 4.14 29.55 -6.58
N ARG A 89 5.27 29.05 -6.08
CA ARG A 89 5.79 29.42 -4.75
C ARG A 89 6.19 30.89 -4.68
N LEU A 90 6.75 31.45 -5.76
CA LEU A 90 7.05 32.89 -5.83
C LEU A 90 5.77 33.74 -5.76
N ILE A 91 4.71 33.33 -6.46
CA ILE A 91 3.40 33.98 -6.38
C ILE A 91 2.85 33.91 -4.95
N GLY A 92 2.94 32.75 -4.31
CA GLY A 92 2.55 32.57 -2.90
C GLY A 92 3.32 33.49 -1.95
N LEU A 93 4.64 33.64 -2.16
CA LEU A 93 5.49 34.55 -1.38
C LEU A 93 5.04 36.00 -1.53
N VAL A 94 4.74 36.44 -2.76
CA VAL A 94 4.26 37.81 -3.03
C VAL A 94 2.95 38.06 -2.28
N PHE A 95 1.96 37.17 -2.39
CA PHE A 95 0.70 37.32 -1.65
C PHE A 95 0.92 37.33 -0.14
N LEU A 96 1.78 36.47 0.39
CA LEU A 96 2.12 36.42 1.81
C LEU A 96 2.72 37.75 2.31
N VAL A 97 3.67 38.31 1.56
CA VAL A 97 4.35 39.57 1.91
C VAL A 97 3.41 40.78 1.84
N LEU A 98 2.65 40.91 0.76
CA LEU A 98 1.75 42.04 0.58
C LEU A 98 0.61 42.04 1.61
N SER A 99 -0.01 40.88 1.83
CA SER A 99 -1.11 40.75 2.81
C SER A 99 -0.62 40.88 4.25
N GLY A 100 0.56 40.33 4.58
CA GLY A 100 1.17 40.46 5.90
C GLY A 100 1.53 41.91 6.24
N ALA A 101 2.14 42.63 5.31
CA ALA A 101 2.43 44.06 5.45
C ALA A 101 1.14 44.88 5.62
N ALA A 102 0.10 44.62 4.83
CA ALA A 102 -1.18 45.32 4.94
C ALA A 102 -1.91 45.03 6.27
N LEU A 103 -1.90 43.78 6.75
CA LEU A 103 -2.45 43.42 8.07
C LEU A 103 -1.67 44.09 9.20
N ALA A 104 -0.34 44.16 9.07
CA ALA A 104 0.51 44.84 10.04
C ALA A 104 0.13 46.32 10.18
N HIS A 105 -0.12 47.02 9.06
CA HIS A 105 -0.58 48.42 9.08
C HIS A 105 -1.99 48.59 9.68
N ILE A 106 -2.92 47.68 9.39
CA ILE A 106 -4.31 47.80 9.86
C ILE A 106 -4.43 47.58 11.37
N HIS A 107 -3.65 46.64 11.93
CA HIS A 107 -3.84 46.16 13.31
C HIS A 107 -2.73 46.54 14.30
N PHE A 108 -1.52 46.86 13.83
CA PHE A 108 -0.41 47.21 14.71
C PHE A 108 -0.06 48.69 14.62
N HIS A 109 0.33 49.27 15.76
CA HIS A 109 0.86 50.62 15.82
C HIS A 109 2.38 50.56 15.68
N ALA A 110 2.97 51.47 14.90
CA ALA A 110 4.42 51.53 14.75
C ALA A 110 5.07 51.96 16.07
N ALA A 111 6.07 51.22 16.54
CA ALA A 111 6.88 51.65 17.69
C ALA A 111 7.71 52.90 17.33
N THR A 112 7.98 53.71 18.35
CA THR A 112 8.87 54.87 18.27
C THR A 112 10.28 54.39 17.90
N GLY A 113 10.67 54.54 16.63
CA GLY A 113 11.99 54.12 16.13
C GLY A 113 11.98 53.50 14.74
N LEU A 114 10.83 53.04 14.22
CA LEU A 114 10.74 52.53 12.85
C LEU A 114 10.79 53.66 11.80
N PRO A 115 11.37 53.42 10.61
CA PRO A 115 11.45 54.40 9.54
C PRO A 115 10.10 54.68 8.86
N ALA A 116 9.15 53.75 8.96
CA ALA A 116 7.79 53.83 8.40
C ALA A 116 6.76 53.24 9.38
N GLY A 117 5.48 53.16 8.95
CA GLY A 117 4.40 52.54 9.72
C GLY A 117 4.63 51.05 10.01
N ALA A 118 3.75 50.46 10.83
CA ALA A 118 3.86 49.06 11.26
C ALA A 118 3.91 48.05 10.10
N GLY A 119 3.30 48.38 8.95
CA GLY A 119 3.37 47.60 7.71
C GLY A 119 4.33 48.14 6.64
N GLY A 120 5.13 49.16 6.97
CA GLY A 120 5.96 49.89 6.01
C GLY A 120 5.14 50.61 4.93
N ALA A 121 5.84 51.20 3.96
CA ALA A 121 5.21 51.95 2.88
C ALA A 121 4.26 51.10 2.01
N LEU A 122 4.58 49.81 1.81
CA LEU A 122 3.72 48.90 1.04
C LEU A 122 2.44 48.55 1.81
N GLY A 123 2.56 48.23 3.10
CA GLY A 123 1.42 47.91 3.94
C GLY A 123 0.50 49.10 4.14
N GLU A 124 1.05 50.31 4.26
CA GLU A 124 0.29 51.56 4.33
C GLU A 124 -0.53 51.79 3.06
N SER A 125 0.12 51.72 1.89
CA SER A 125 -0.55 51.94 0.60
C SER A 125 -1.67 50.93 0.33
N LEU A 126 -1.41 49.64 0.58
CA LEU A 126 -2.40 48.58 0.34
C LEU A 126 -3.49 48.54 1.42
N GLY A 127 -3.11 48.75 2.68
CA GLY A 127 -4.03 48.77 3.80
C GLY A 127 -5.02 49.93 3.70
N ASP A 128 -4.56 51.12 3.32
CA ASP A 128 -5.43 52.30 3.17
C ASP A 128 -6.37 52.16 1.98
N LEU A 129 -5.85 51.67 0.84
CA LEU A 129 -6.66 51.38 -0.34
C LEU A 129 -7.79 50.39 -0.02
N ALA A 130 -7.47 49.30 0.69
CA ALA A 130 -8.46 48.31 1.10
C ALA A 130 -9.44 48.89 2.13
N ARG A 131 -8.96 49.62 3.14
CA ARG A 131 -9.82 50.24 4.16
C ARG A 131 -10.86 51.17 3.54
N ASN A 132 -10.45 51.94 2.53
CA ASN A 132 -11.33 52.83 1.79
C ASN A 132 -12.37 52.06 0.95
N ALA A 133 -12.00 50.91 0.38
CA ALA A 133 -12.88 50.11 -0.47
C ALA A 133 -13.84 49.18 0.31
N LEU A 134 -13.37 48.57 1.40
CA LEU A 134 -14.03 47.42 2.06
C LEU A 134 -14.26 47.60 3.56
N ASN A 135 -13.97 48.79 4.14
CA ASN A 135 -13.89 49.06 5.58
C ASN A 135 -12.84 48.19 6.32
N ILE A 136 -12.63 48.44 7.63
CA ILE A 136 -11.58 47.75 8.40
C ILE A 136 -11.86 46.24 8.49
N GLN A 137 -13.10 45.84 8.76
CA GLN A 137 -13.47 44.44 8.90
C GLN A 137 -13.32 43.67 7.58
N GLY A 138 -13.81 44.24 6.47
CA GLY A 138 -13.72 43.62 5.15
C GLY A 138 -12.28 43.52 4.65
N SER A 139 -11.47 44.56 4.88
CA SER A 139 -10.04 44.57 4.54
C SER A 139 -9.26 43.52 5.33
N THR A 140 -9.58 43.36 6.62
CA THR A 140 -8.96 42.34 7.47
C THR A 140 -9.27 40.95 6.97
N LEU A 141 -10.54 40.66 6.64
CA LEU A 141 -10.93 39.35 6.12
C LEU A 141 -10.25 39.04 4.78
N LEU A 142 -10.20 40.00 3.86
CA LEU A 142 -9.54 39.87 2.57
C LEU A 142 -8.04 39.53 2.75
N PHE A 143 -7.32 40.32 3.56
CA PHE A 143 -5.90 40.10 3.73
C PHE A 143 -5.60 38.84 4.55
N ILE A 144 -6.43 38.43 5.51
CA ILE A 144 -6.28 37.12 6.15
C ILE A 144 -6.43 35.99 5.12
N ALA A 145 -7.43 36.06 4.24
CA ALA A 145 -7.62 35.04 3.21
C ALA A 145 -6.42 34.97 2.25
N LEU A 146 -5.93 36.12 1.76
CA LEU A 146 -4.74 36.18 0.91
C LEU A 146 -3.46 35.74 1.63
N PHE A 147 -3.34 36.05 2.92
CA PHE A 147 -2.23 35.63 3.76
C PHE A 147 -2.19 34.11 3.92
N LEU A 148 -3.32 33.50 4.27
CA LEU A 148 -3.43 32.05 4.42
C LEU A 148 -3.22 31.33 3.08
N PHE A 149 -3.76 31.88 1.99
CA PHE A 149 -3.50 31.37 0.64
C PHE A 149 -2.02 31.44 0.28
N GLY A 150 -1.38 32.59 0.45
CA GLY A 150 0.04 32.79 0.19
C GLY A 150 0.93 31.87 1.03
N LEU A 151 0.60 31.72 2.32
CA LEU A 151 1.30 30.81 3.23
C LEU A 151 1.20 29.35 2.75
N THR A 152 -0.01 28.91 2.37
CA THR A 152 -0.27 27.54 1.88
C THR A 152 0.56 27.25 0.64
N VAL A 153 0.50 28.14 -0.35
CA VAL A 153 1.21 27.99 -1.63
C VAL A 153 2.74 28.04 -1.46
N PHE A 154 3.26 28.92 -0.59
CA PHE A 154 4.70 29.05 -0.38
C PHE A 154 5.31 27.88 0.39
N THR A 155 4.63 27.44 1.46
CA THR A 155 5.16 26.43 2.41
C THR A 155 4.80 25.00 2.03
N ASP A 156 3.88 24.81 1.09
CA ASP A 156 3.34 23.49 0.71
C ASP A 156 2.65 22.79 1.89
N LEU A 157 1.93 23.59 2.68
CA LEU A 157 1.34 23.15 3.94
C LEU A 157 0.00 22.46 3.70
N SER A 158 -0.11 21.23 4.19
CA SER A 158 -1.37 20.49 4.23
C SER A 158 -2.18 20.91 5.45
N TRP A 159 -3.33 21.55 5.23
CA TRP A 159 -4.26 21.95 6.29
C TRP A 159 -4.77 20.76 7.10
N PHE A 160 -4.97 19.59 6.48
CA PHE A 160 -5.32 18.36 7.19
C PHE A 160 -4.25 17.95 8.19
N LYS A 161 -2.97 18.02 7.80
CA LYS A 161 -1.86 17.69 8.70
C LYS A 161 -1.75 18.68 9.86
N VAL A 162 -2.04 19.95 9.62
CA VAL A 162 -2.08 20.95 10.71
C VAL A 162 -3.23 20.67 11.64
N MET A 163 -4.43 20.36 11.13
CA MET A 163 -5.60 19.98 11.94
C MET A 163 -5.35 18.72 12.76
N ASP A 164 -4.71 17.70 12.18
CA ASP A 164 -4.37 16.47 12.89
C ASP A 164 -3.32 16.72 13.98
N LEU A 165 -2.32 17.57 13.71
CA LEU A 165 -1.28 17.89 14.68
C LEU A 165 -1.84 18.73 15.84
N THR A 166 -2.67 19.74 15.55
CA THR A 166 -3.31 20.54 16.60
C THR A 166 -4.34 19.71 17.36
N GLY A 167 -5.10 18.85 16.68
CA GLY A 167 -6.00 17.88 17.29
C GLY A 167 -5.27 16.93 18.23
N LYS A 168 -4.13 16.40 17.80
CA LYS A 168 -3.28 15.56 18.63
C LYS A 168 -2.75 16.32 19.84
N ILE A 169 -2.17 17.50 19.66
CA ILE A 169 -1.62 18.30 20.77
C ILE A 169 -2.72 18.66 21.78
N THR A 170 -3.92 19.00 21.31
CA THR A 170 -5.06 19.32 22.18
C THR A 170 -5.56 18.09 22.94
N LEU A 171 -5.65 16.93 22.29
CA LEU A 171 -5.99 15.66 22.94
C LEU A 171 -4.91 15.23 23.94
N ASP A 172 -3.63 15.31 23.58
CA ASP A 172 -2.50 14.98 24.45
C ASP A 172 -2.47 15.89 25.69
N LEU A 173 -2.72 17.20 25.52
CA LEU A 173 -2.86 18.14 26.64
C LEU A 173 -4.07 17.82 27.51
N PHE A 174 -5.20 17.49 26.89
CA PHE A 174 -6.42 17.10 27.60
C PHE A 174 -6.20 15.83 28.43
N GLU A 175 -5.55 14.81 27.87
CA GLU A 175 -5.16 13.58 28.57
C GLU A 175 -4.16 13.85 29.69
N LEU A 176 -3.21 14.77 29.49
CA LEU A 176 -2.26 15.19 30.53
C LEU A 176 -3.00 15.82 31.72
N PHE A 177 -3.94 16.73 31.45
CA PHE A 177 -4.75 17.37 32.48
C PHE A 177 -5.69 16.37 33.17
N GLN A 178 -6.35 15.49 32.41
CA GLN A 178 -7.23 14.46 32.95
C GLN A 178 -6.45 13.44 33.80
N GLY A 179 -5.25 13.05 33.35
CA GLY A 179 -4.35 12.18 34.10
C GLY A 179 -3.78 12.85 35.35
N ALA A 180 -3.47 14.16 35.31
CA ALA A 180 -3.08 14.92 36.49
C ALA A 180 -4.23 15.05 37.51
N ALA A 181 -5.45 15.35 37.03
CA ALA A 181 -6.64 15.42 37.86
C ALA A 181 -6.97 14.06 38.50
N ASN A 182 -6.95 12.97 37.74
CA ASN A 182 -7.20 11.62 38.25
C ASN A 182 -6.14 11.18 39.27
N ARG A 183 -4.85 11.50 39.04
CA ARG A 183 -3.78 11.23 40.01
C ARG A 183 -3.96 12.04 41.29
N TRP A 184 -4.36 13.31 41.17
CA TRP A 184 -4.64 14.16 42.33
C TRP A 184 -5.86 13.67 43.14
N TRP A 185 -6.92 13.24 42.46
CA TRP A 185 -8.10 12.64 43.10
C TRP A 185 -7.77 11.29 43.76
N ALA A 186 -7.04 10.41 43.08
CA ALA A 186 -6.61 9.12 43.61
C ALA A 186 -5.73 9.29 44.85
N ALA A 187 -4.72 10.16 44.80
CA ALA A 187 -3.85 10.45 45.94
C ALA A 187 -4.63 11.01 47.14
N ARG A 188 -5.70 11.78 46.91
CA ARG A 188 -6.57 12.32 47.97
C ARG A 188 -7.44 11.25 48.63
N VAL A 189 -7.91 10.26 47.86
CA VAL A 189 -8.66 9.10 48.37
C VAL A 189 -7.74 8.17 49.16
N GLU A 190 -6.54 7.89 48.63
CA GLU A 190 -5.52 7.07 49.28
C GLU A 190 -5.10 7.67 50.62
N ARG A 191 -4.89 9.01 50.69
CA ARG A 191 -4.58 9.70 51.95
C ARG A 191 -5.70 9.57 52.98
N LYS A 192 -6.96 9.59 52.57
CA LYS A 192 -8.11 9.37 53.47
C LYS A 192 -8.15 7.93 53.99
N GLN A 193 -7.85 6.94 53.15
CA GLN A 193 -7.78 5.53 53.56
C GLN A 193 -6.60 5.25 54.48
N LEU A 194 -5.44 5.84 54.21
CA LEU A 194 -4.25 5.69 55.05
C LEU A 194 -4.47 6.29 56.46
N VAL A 195 -5.13 7.45 56.53
CA VAL A 195 -5.50 8.08 57.81
C VAL A 195 -6.56 7.27 58.56
N ALA A 196 -7.50 6.63 57.86
CA ALA A 196 -8.46 5.72 58.47
C ALA A 196 -7.79 4.45 59.02
N GLN A 197 -6.85 3.87 58.27
CA GLN A 197 -6.06 2.71 58.70
C GLN A 197 -5.12 3.05 59.87
N LEU A 198 -4.48 4.23 59.86
CA LEU A 198 -3.66 4.69 60.98
C LEU A 198 -4.50 4.87 62.25
N ARG A 199 -5.73 5.38 62.15
CA ARG A 199 -6.68 5.43 63.28
C ARG A 199 -7.03 4.04 63.80
N GLU A 200 -7.27 3.08 62.91
CA GLU A 200 -7.59 1.70 63.27
C GLU A 200 -6.40 0.97 63.93
N VAL A 201 -5.17 1.35 63.57
CA VAL A 201 -3.94 0.88 64.22
C VAL A 201 -3.72 1.55 65.57
N ASP A 202 -3.99 2.85 65.71
CA ASP A 202 -3.87 3.58 66.99
C ASP A 202 -4.89 3.07 68.02
N ASP A 203 -6.13 2.80 67.58
CA ASP A 203 -7.18 2.18 68.41
C ASP A 203 -6.79 0.76 68.84
N ARG A 204 -6.05 0.01 68.00
CA ARG A 204 -5.51 -1.33 68.35
C ARG A 204 -4.29 -1.29 69.27
N VAL A 205 -3.56 -0.19 69.31
CA VAL A 205 -2.37 -0.01 70.17
C VAL A 205 -2.76 0.43 71.58
N HIS A 206 -3.91 1.09 71.76
CA HIS A 206 -4.42 1.48 73.08
C HIS A 206 -5.02 0.31 73.91
N ASP A 207 -5.41 -0.80 73.29
CA ASP A 207 -6.02 -1.96 73.97
C ASP A 207 -5.02 -3.01 74.51
N VAL A 208 -3.71 -2.82 74.30
CA VAL A 208 -2.69 -3.78 74.74
C VAL A 208 -1.87 -3.22 75.90
N VAL A 209 -2.55 -2.89 77.00
CA VAL A 209 -1.91 -2.83 78.32
C VAL A 209 -1.95 -4.22 78.93
N ALA A 210 -0.79 -4.88 78.96
CA ALA A 210 -0.63 -6.23 79.49
C ALA A 210 -0.89 -6.29 81.00
N PRO A 211 -1.64 -7.29 81.49
CA PRO A 211 -1.34 -7.93 82.75
C PRO A 211 -0.58 -9.23 82.49
N THR A 212 0.40 -9.46 83.34
CA THR A 212 1.26 -10.64 83.38
C THR A 212 0.48 -11.88 83.84
N VAL A 213 1.08 -13.04 83.50
CA VAL A 213 1.04 -14.32 84.22
C VAL A 213 0.22 -15.47 83.58
N THR A 214 1.02 -16.45 83.14
CA THR A 214 0.86 -17.92 83.09
C THR A 214 -0.54 -18.53 83.03
N ASP A 215 -0.90 -19.18 81.91
CA ASP A 215 -1.60 -20.47 82.02
C ASP A 215 -1.62 -21.31 80.71
N LYS A 216 -1.78 -22.62 80.88
CA LYS A 216 -1.77 -23.69 79.85
C LYS A 216 -2.82 -23.57 78.72
N ARG A 217 -3.58 -22.47 78.66
CA ARG A 217 -4.62 -22.20 77.64
C ARG A 217 -4.08 -21.66 76.31
N GLU A 218 -2.87 -21.09 76.26
CA GLU A 218 -2.28 -20.58 75.01
C GLU A 218 -1.77 -21.67 74.06
N GLN A 219 -1.35 -22.82 74.58
CA GLN A 219 -0.90 -23.94 73.73
C GLN A 219 -2.05 -24.52 72.89
N ALA A 220 -3.31 -24.39 73.34
CA ALA A 220 -4.49 -24.80 72.59
C ALA A 220 -4.81 -23.82 71.44
N LYS A 221 -4.69 -22.50 71.67
CA LYS A 221 -4.96 -21.47 70.66
C LYS A 221 -3.93 -21.42 69.53
N VAL A 222 -2.66 -21.75 69.82
CA VAL A 222 -1.62 -21.86 68.78
C VAL A 222 -1.86 -23.08 67.88
N LYS A 223 -2.36 -24.19 68.45
CA LYS A 223 -2.76 -25.38 67.69
C LYS A 223 -3.98 -25.11 66.79
N GLU A 224 -4.97 -24.38 67.29
CA GLU A 224 -6.15 -23.96 66.51
C GLU A 224 -5.76 -23.11 65.28
N ARG A 225 -4.84 -22.15 65.44
CA ARG A 225 -4.38 -21.31 64.31
C ARG A 225 -3.56 -22.08 63.27
N LEU A 226 -2.84 -23.12 63.67
CA LEU A 226 -2.15 -24.02 62.73
C LEU A 226 -3.13 -24.88 61.94
N ILE A 227 -4.20 -25.35 62.59
CA ILE A 227 -5.27 -26.14 61.95
C ILE A 227 -6.08 -25.27 60.98
N GLU A 228 -6.42 -24.01 61.32
CA GLU A 228 -7.07 -23.09 60.38
C GLU A 228 -6.20 -22.81 59.14
N ARG A 229 -4.88 -22.70 59.32
CA ARG A 229 -3.93 -22.44 58.23
C ARG A 229 -3.76 -23.67 57.33
N GLU A 230 -3.73 -24.87 57.89
CA GLU A 230 -3.76 -26.14 57.15
C GLU A 230 -5.10 -26.33 56.42
N GLN A 231 -6.22 -25.97 57.04
CA GLN A 231 -7.54 -26.04 56.40
C GLN A 231 -7.66 -25.05 55.24
N ALA A 232 -7.17 -23.81 55.37
CA ALA A 232 -7.13 -22.84 54.27
C ALA A 232 -6.24 -23.32 53.10
N LEU A 233 -5.08 -23.90 53.39
CA LEU A 233 -4.19 -24.50 52.39
C LEU A 233 -4.83 -25.72 51.71
N SER A 234 -5.49 -26.59 52.47
CA SER A 234 -6.20 -27.76 51.93
C SER A 234 -7.38 -27.35 51.04
N LYS A 235 -8.05 -26.23 51.36
CA LYS A 235 -9.15 -25.68 50.55
C LYS A 235 -8.62 -25.14 49.22
N HIS A 236 -7.53 -24.38 49.24
CA HIS A 236 -6.81 -23.94 48.03
C HIS A 236 -6.24 -25.09 47.20
N MET A 237 -5.79 -26.18 47.83
CA MET A 237 -5.35 -27.39 47.12
C MET A 237 -6.55 -28.16 46.52
N SER A 238 -7.68 -28.25 47.23
CA SER A 238 -8.89 -28.90 46.74
C SER A 238 -9.60 -28.13 45.60
N GLU A 239 -9.44 -26.81 45.54
CA GLU A 239 -9.88 -25.99 44.42
C GLU A 239 -8.96 -26.16 43.19
N ARG A 240 -7.67 -26.43 43.42
CA ARG A 240 -6.69 -26.79 42.38
C ARG A 240 -6.94 -28.17 41.79
N GLU A 241 -7.33 -29.16 42.60
CA GLU A 241 -7.67 -30.51 42.13
C GLU A 241 -8.98 -30.57 41.33
N LYS A 242 -9.82 -29.51 41.41
CA LYS A 242 -11.08 -29.40 40.64
C LYS A 242 -10.92 -28.78 39.26
N GLN A 243 -9.72 -28.36 38.85
CA GLN A 243 -9.50 -27.92 37.48
C GLN A 243 -9.43 -29.14 36.56
N VAL A 244 -10.43 -29.26 35.68
CA VAL A 244 -10.45 -30.28 34.63
C VAL A 244 -9.23 -30.06 33.75
N PRO A 245 -8.39 -31.08 33.49
CA PRO A 245 -7.25 -30.93 32.60
C PRO A 245 -7.71 -30.47 31.21
N PRO A 246 -6.96 -29.58 30.54
CA PRO A 246 -7.36 -29.04 29.25
C PRO A 246 -7.57 -30.17 28.24
N VAL A 247 -8.64 -30.07 27.46
CA VAL A 247 -8.96 -31.09 26.46
C VAL A 247 -7.98 -30.94 25.30
N ILE A 248 -7.02 -31.87 25.21
CA ILE A 248 -6.13 -31.95 24.06
C ILE A 248 -6.94 -32.57 22.91
N ALA A 249 -7.17 -31.77 21.86
CA ALA A 249 -7.80 -32.29 20.65
C ALA A 249 -6.87 -33.34 20.04
N PRO A 250 -7.41 -34.45 19.51
CA PRO A 250 -6.59 -35.47 18.88
C PRO A 250 -5.74 -34.84 17.77
N ALA A 251 -4.50 -35.33 17.63
CA ALA A 251 -3.57 -34.93 16.58
C ALA A 251 -4.27 -34.88 15.21
N PRO A 252 -3.83 -34.00 14.30
CA PRO A 252 -4.50 -33.80 13.02
C PRO A 252 -4.74 -35.14 12.31
N PRO A 253 -5.89 -35.28 11.64
CA PRO A 253 -6.28 -36.55 11.01
C PRO A 253 -5.19 -37.05 10.07
N LYS A 254 -5.07 -38.37 9.93
CA LYS A 254 -4.13 -39.02 9.00
C LYS A 254 -4.20 -38.32 7.62
N PRO A 255 -3.07 -38.15 6.91
CA PRO A 255 -3.04 -37.51 5.60
C PRO A 255 -4.10 -38.12 4.69
N ALA A 256 -4.83 -37.26 3.97
CA ALA A 256 -5.94 -37.65 3.12
C ALA A 256 -5.51 -38.75 2.13
N ALA A 257 -6.40 -39.70 1.86
CA ALA A 257 -6.13 -40.73 0.87
C ALA A 257 -5.84 -40.07 -0.50
N PRO A 258 -4.82 -40.54 -1.24
CA PRO A 258 -4.45 -39.94 -2.53
C PRO A 258 -5.63 -40.01 -3.51
N SER A 259 -5.72 -39.02 -4.40
CA SER A 259 -6.77 -38.93 -5.41
C SER A 259 -6.67 -40.04 -6.46
N LYS A 260 -7.80 -40.31 -7.15
CA LYS A 260 -7.88 -41.31 -8.22
C LYS A 260 -6.90 -41.02 -9.35
N ARG A 261 -6.63 -39.74 -9.65
CA ARG A 261 -5.63 -39.32 -10.63
C ARG A 261 -4.23 -39.79 -10.24
N VAL A 262 -3.82 -39.56 -9.00
CA VAL A 262 -2.49 -39.98 -8.51
C VAL A 262 -2.33 -41.50 -8.52
N GLU A 263 -3.38 -42.25 -8.19
CA GLU A 263 -3.36 -43.71 -8.29
C GLU A 263 -3.21 -44.20 -9.73
N LYS A 264 -3.87 -43.54 -10.69
CA LYS A 264 -3.76 -43.84 -12.13
C LYS A 264 -2.37 -43.50 -12.67
N GLU A 265 -1.79 -42.37 -12.28
CA GLU A 265 -0.45 -41.95 -12.68
C GLU A 265 0.64 -42.90 -12.18
N LYS A 266 0.48 -43.49 -10.97
CA LYS A 266 1.39 -44.52 -10.44
C LYS A 266 1.36 -45.84 -11.22
N GLN A 267 0.29 -46.10 -11.97
CA GLN A 267 0.09 -47.34 -12.73
C GLN A 267 0.49 -47.20 -14.22
N ALA A 268 1.00 -46.05 -14.65
CA ALA A 268 1.41 -45.85 -16.04
C ALA A 268 2.67 -46.68 -16.39
N PRO A 269 2.70 -47.39 -17.53
CA PRO A 269 3.82 -48.27 -17.90
C PRO A 269 5.08 -47.47 -18.28
N LEU A 270 6.24 -48.04 -17.94
CA LEU A 270 7.59 -47.47 -18.02
C LEU A 270 8.07 -47.03 -19.44
N PHE A 271 7.29 -47.27 -20.50
CA PHE A 271 7.74 -47.22 -21.90
C PHE A 271 6.85 -46.41 -22.86
N VAL A 272 6.04 -45.47 -22.36
CA VAL A 272 5.28 -44.56 -23.24
C VAL A 272 5.84 -43.15 -23.08
N ASP A 273 6.38 -42.58 -24.17
CA ASP A 273 6.72 -41.16 -24.27
C ASP A 273 5.44 -40.35 -24.00
N SER A 274 5.28 -39.98 -22.73
CA SER A 274 4.05 -39.43 -22.15
C SER A 274 3.79 -37.95 -22.46
N ALA A 275 4.58 -37.34 -23.34
CA ALA A 275 4.37 -35.98 -23.80
C ALA A 275 3.43 -35.98 -25.02
N VAL A 276 2.16 -36.36 -24.80
CA VAL A 276 1.12 -36.21 -25.82
C VAL A 276 0.60 -34.77 -25.76
N GLU A 277 0.58 -34.12 -26.92
CA GLU A 277 0.00 -32.78 -27.13
C GLU A 277 -1.43 -32.73 -26.53
N GLY A 278 -1.73 -31.69 -25.73
CA GLY A 278 -3.03 -31.53 -25.08
C GLY A 278 -3.25 -32.33 -23.78
N THR A 279 -2.27 -33.10 -23.28
CA THR A 279 -2.39 -33.76 -21.96
C THR A 279 -1.81 -32.93 -20.82
N LEU A 280 -2.37 -33.06 -19.62
CA LEU A 280 -1.83 -32.39 -18.42
C LEU A 280 -0.50 -33.03 -17.97
N PRO A 281 0.44 -32.27 -17.38
CA PRO A 281 1.62 -32.85 -16.76
C PRO A 281 1.25 -33.73 -15.55
N PRO A 282 1.99 -34.84 -15.33
CA PRO A 282 1.76 -35.72 -14.18
C PRO A 282 2.27 -35.07 -12.88
N ILE A 283 1.57 -35.32 -11.77
CA ILE A 283 1.92 -34.78 -10.43
C ILE A 283 3.25 -35.37 -9.92
N SER A 284 3.65 -36.54 -10.43
CA SER A 284 4.91 -37.22 -10.09
C SER A 284 6.17 -36.43 -10.45
N ILE A 285 6.07 -35.35 -11.24
CA ILE A 285 7.19 -34.45 -11.54
C ILE A 285 7.60 -33.65 -10.29
N LEU A 286 6.68 -33.44 -9.35
CA LEU A 286 6.91 -32.71 -8.10
C LEU A 286 7.59 -33.59 -7.05
N ASP A 287 8.25 -32.93 -6.10
CA ASP A 287 8.94 -33.62 -5.02
C ASP A 287 7.93 -34.24 -4.04
N PRO A 288 8.11 -35.49 -3.60
CA PRO A 288 7.18 -36.16 -2.71
C PRO A 288 7.19 -35.56 -1.30
N ALA A 289 6.04 -35.67 -0.61
CA ALA A 289 5.91 -35.28 0.78
C ALA A 289 6.82 -36.11 1.72
N GLU A 290 7.51 -35.43 2.64
CA GLU A 290 8.33 -36.07 3.67
C GLU A 290 7.43 -36.70 4.75
N LYS A 291 7.61 -38.01 5.01
CA LYS A 291 6.90 -38.68 6.12
C LYS A 291 7.55 -38.36 7.46
N LYS A 292 7.22 -37.22 8.08
CA LYS A 292 7.63 -36.89 9.45
C LYS A 292 6.48 -37.16 10.43
N GLN A 293 6.72 -38.03 11.41
CA GLN A 293 5.78 -38.26 12.50
C GLN A 293 5.81 -37.07 13.47
N LEU A 294 4.64 -36.49 13.74
CA LEU A 294 4.45 -35.46 14.77
C LEU A 294 4.66 -36.10 16.14
N ASN A 295 5.84 -35.91 16.73
CA ASN A 295 6.17 -36.42 18.06
C ASN A 295 5.88 -35.36 19.13
N TYR A 296 4.64 -34.88 19.24
CA TYR A 296 4.24 -34.05 20.38
C TYR A 296 3.73 -34.95 21.51
N SER A 297 4.44 -34.99 22.64
CA SER A 297 3.91 -35.64 23.83
C SER A 297 2.76 -34.79 24.40
N PRO A 298 1.62 -35.38 24.79
CA PRO A 298 0.53 -34.67 25.46
C PRO A 298 1.01 -33.87 26.68
N GLU A 299 2.01 -34.40 27.38
CA GLU A 299 2.65 -33.79 28.54
C GLU A 299 3.39 -32.48 28.18
N SER A 300 4.13 -32.45 27.06
CA SER A 300 4.82 -31.25 26.59
C SER A 300 3.83 -30.16 26.21
N LEU A 301 2.76 -30.51 25.47
CA LEU A 301 1.70 -29.57 25.11
C LEU A 301 1.00 -28.99 26.34
N ALA A 302 0.69 -29.83 27.33
CA ALA A 302 0.11 -29.37 28.59
C ALA A 302 1.07 -28.47 29.39
N ALA A 303 2.37 -28.77 29.39
CA ALA A 303 3.37 -27.95 30.07
C ALA A 303 3.48 -26.56 29.46
N VAL A 304 3.48 -26.44 28.13
CA VAL A 304 3.46 -25.13 27.44
C VAL A 304 2.16 -24.38 27.72
N GLY A 305 1.02 -25.08 27.75
CA GLY A 305 -0.27 -24.49 28.14
C GLY A 305 -0.24 -23.90 29.55
N HIS A 306 0.31 -24.64 30.52
CA HIS A 306 0.45 -24.14 31.89
C HIS A 306 1.43 -22.96 32.00
N LEU A 307 2.53 -23.02 31.26
CA LEU A 307 3.50 -21.94 31.20
C LEU A 307 2.87 -20.65 30.63
N LEU A 308 1.99 -20.78 29.63
CA LEU A 308 1.23 -19.65 29.07
C LEU A 308 0.32 -18.98 30.12
N GLU A 309 -0.37 -19.75 30.97
CA GLU A 309 -1.19 -19.21 32.07
C GLU A 309 -0.34 -18.43 33.07
N ILE A 310 0.81 -19.00 33.47
CA ILE A 310 1.76 -18.35 34.39
C ILE A 310 2.24 -17.02 33.81
N LYS A 311 2.68 -17.03 32.54
CA LYS A 311 3.21 -15.83 31.88
C LYS A 311 2.16 -14.75 31.70
N LEU A 312 0.94 -15.08 31.29
CA LEU A 312 -0.12 -14.08 31.21
C LEU A 312 -0.49 -13.52 32.59
N LYS A 313 -0.46 -14.34 33.63
CA LYS A 313 -0.68 -13.91 35.02
C LYS A 313 0.40 -12.94 35.51
N GLU A 314 1.67 -13.14 35.15
CA GLU A 314 2.77 -12.21 35.44
C GLU A 314 2.50 -10.80 34.85
N PHE A 315 1.83 -10.72 33.68
CA PHE A 315 1.41 -9.46 33.07
C PHE A 315 0.06 -8.91 33.60
N GLY A 316 -0.47 -9.53 34.65
CA GLY A 316 -1.73 -9.16 35.29
C GLY A 316 -2.97 -9.52 34.47
N VAL A 317 -2.87 -10.54 33.60
CA VAL A 317 -3.98 -11.06 32.80
C VAL A 317 -4.26 -12.50 33.23
N GLU A 318 -5.36 -12.69 33.95
CA GLU A 318 -5.76 -14.02 34.42
C GLU A 318 -6.58 -14.75 33.35
N VAL A 319 -6.10 -15.94 32.95
CA VAL A 319 -6.69 -16.79 31.92
C VAL A 319 -6.54 -18.26 32.31
N SER A 320 -7.36 -19.13 31.73
CA SER A 320 -7.21 -20.58 31.81
C SER A 320 -7.21 -21.21 30.42
N VAL A 321 -6.39 -22.23 30.17
CA VAL A 321 -6.40 -22.99 28.90
C VAL A 321 -7.61 -23.92 28.87
N ASP A 322 -8.44 -23.79 27.85
CA ASP A 322 -9.64 -24.59 27.61
C ASP A 322 -9.32 -25.84 26.75
N SER A 323 -8.69 -25.61 25.59
CA SER A 323 -8.33 -26.70 24.67
C SER A 323 -7.06 -26.41 23.89
N ILE A 324 -6.38 -27.49 23.45
CA ILE A 324 -5.12 -27.43 22.72
C ILE A 324 -5.27 -28.15 21.37
N HIS A 325 -4.94 -27.46 20.29
CA HIS A 325 -5.06 -27.96 18.91
C HIS A 325 -3.68 -27.92 18.24
N PRO A 326 -2.93 -29.05 18.23
CA PRO A 326 -1.63 -29.12 17.57
C PRO A 326 -1.80 -29.19 16.06
N GLY A 327 -0.95 -28.45 15.34
CA GLY A 327 -0.91 -28.38 13.88
C GLY A 327 0.47 -28.66 13.29
N PRO A 328 0.64 -28.56 11.95
CA PRO A 328 1.92 -28.82 11.28
C PRO A 328 3.02 -27.79 11.59
N VAL A 329 2.64 -26.51 11.74
CA VAL A 329 3.59 -25.40 11.92
C VAL A 329 3.40 -24.71 13.27
N ILE A 330 2.15 -24.62 13.74
CA ILE A 330 1.79 -23.96 15.00
C ILE A 330 0.90 -24.88 15.83
N THR A 331 0.82 -24.59 17.13
CA THR A 331 -0.18 -25.14 18.04
C THR A 331 -1.06 -24.01 18.52
N ARG A 332 -2.39 -24.17 18.44
CA ARG A 332 -3.36 -23.21 18.96
C ARG A 332 -3.80 -23.62 20.35
N TYR A 333 -3.56 -22.73 21.31
CA TYR A 333 -4.08 -22.81 22.68
C TYR A 333 -5.32 -21.93 22.76
N GLU A 334 -6.49 -22.54 22.95
CA GLU A 334 -7.70 -21.78 23.25
C GLU A 334 -7.72 -21.47 24.74
N ILE A 335 -7.79 -20.19 25.07
CA ILE A 335 -7.81 -19.70 26.45
C ILE A 335 -9.13 -19.01 26.75
N GLN A 336 -9.61 -19.18 27.97
CA GLN A 336 -10.77 -18.49 28.50
C GLN A 336 -10.29 -17.35 29.42
N PRO A 337 -10.46 -16.08 29.02
CA PRO A 337 -10.11 -14.96 29.88
C PRO A 337 -11.05 -14.84 31.07
N ALA A 338 -10.52 -14.39 32.22
CA ALA A 338 -11.33 -14.05 33.39
C ALA A 338 -12.30 -12.90 33.10
N ALA A 339 -13.38 -12.81 33.87
CA ALA A 339 -14.40 -11.78 33.70
C ALA A 339 -13.80 -10.36 33.77
N GLY A 340 -14.14 -9.52 32.79
CA GLY A 340 -13.66 -8.13 32.71
C GLY A 340 -12.29 -7.95 32.02
N VAL A 341 -11.57 -9.03 31.69
CA VAL A 341 -10.33 -8.94 30.91
C VAL A 341 -10.65 -8.61 29.45
N LYS A 342 -10.16 -7.48 28.95
CA LYS A 342 -10.29 -7.09 27.54
C LYS A 342 -9.31 -7.87 26.68
N VAL A 343 -9.78 -8.45 25.57
CA VAL A 343 -8.95 -9.19 24.60
C VAL A 343 -7.81 -8.32 24.04
N SER A 344 -8.06 -7.03 23.82
CA SER A 344 -7.03 -6.08 23.37
C SER A 344 -5.82 -5.99 24.29
N ARG A 345 -5.98 -6.27 25.59
CA ARG A 345 -4.87 -6.34 26.55
C ARG A 345 -3.96 -7.52 26.24
N ILE A 346 -4.52 -8.68 25.86
CA ILE A 346 -3.78 -9.86 25.44
C ILE A 346 -3.09 -9.60 24.10
N SER A 347 -3.81 -9.02 23.12
CA SER A 347 -3.26 -8.67 21.80
C SER A 347 -2.05 -7.74 21.91
N ASN A 348 -2.08 -6.75 22.81
CA ASN A 348 -0.99 -5.81 23.02
C ASN A 348 0.24 -6.44 23.69
N LEU A 349 0.06 -7.54 24.42
CA LEU A 349 1.14 -8.29 25.09
C LEU A 349 1.82 -9.31 24.18
N ALA A 350 1.36 -9.51 22.93
CA ALA A 350 1.86 -10.57 22.06
C ALA A 350 3.39 -10.63 21.92
N LYS A 351 4.06 -9.47 21.81
CA LYS A 351 5.53 -9.39 21.72
C LYS A 351 6.22 -9.77 23.04
N ASP A 352 5.69 -9.30 24.16
CA ASP A 352 6.24 -9.61 25.48
C ASP A 352 5.98 -11.06 25.88
N LEU A 353 4.82 -11.59 25.51
CA LEU A 353 4.48 -13.00 25.66
C LEU A 353 5.43 -13.88 24.85
N ALA A 354 5.63 -13.58 23.56
CA ALA A 354 6.58 -14.32 22.72
C ALA A 354 7.99 -14.36 23.34
N ARG A 355 8.48 -13.22 23.83
CA ARG A 355 9.77 -13.11 24.53
C ARG A 355 9.80 -13.93 25.81
N SER A 356 8.72 -13.94 26.60
CA SER A 356 8.65 -14.70 27.86
C SER A 356 8.57 -16.21 27.66
N LEU A 357 8.05 -16.65 26.51
CA LEU A 357 7.95 -18.04 26.08
C LEU A 357 9.19 -18.51 25.30
N ALA A 358 10.15 -17.62 25.03
CA ALA A 358 11.32 -17.87 24.18
C ALA A 358 10.97 -18.34 22.75
N VAL A 359 9.87 -17.85 22.18
CA VAL A 359 9.44 -18.14 20.80
C VAL A 359 9.59 -16.93 19.89
N THR A 360 9.69 -17.16 18.58
CA THR A 360 9.92 -16.11 17.57
C THR A 360 8.79 -15.09 17.49
N SER A 361 7.55 -15.56 17.47
CA SER A 361 6.35 -14.73 17.53
C SER A 361 5.20 -15.52 18.14
N VAL A 362 4.19 -14.78 18.63
CA VAL A 362 2.92 -15.35 19.09
C VAL A 362 1.80 -14.58 18.38
N ARG A 363 0.83 -15.31 17.83
CA ARG A 363 -0.35 -14.72 17.21
C ARG A 363 -1.55 -14.84 18.14
N VAL A 364 -2.26 -13.72 18.33
CA VAL A 364 -3.46 -13.65 19.15
C VAL A 364 -4.68 -13.60 18.23
N VAL A 365 -5.51 -14.63 18.29
CA VAL A 365 -6.79 -14.71 17.59
C VAL A 365 -7.87 -14.19 18.52
N GLU A 366 -8.31 -12.96 18.27
CA GLU A 366 -9.22 -12.25 19.18
C GLU A 366 -10.59 -12.92 19.30
N VAL A 367 -11.07 -13.53 18.22
CA VAL A 367 -12.39 -14.20 18.16
C VAL A 367 -12.25 -15.53 17.47
N ILE A 368 -12.68 -16.61 18.14
CA ILE A 368 -12.85 -17.93 17.53
C ILE A 368 -14.34 -18.12 17.20
N PRO A 369 -14.69 -18.33 15.92
CA PRO A 369 -16.09 -18.51 15.51
C PRO A 369 -16.79 -19.62 16.32
N GLY A 370 -17.92 -19.27 16.93
CA GLY A 370 -18.74 -20.21 17.71
C GLY A 370 -18.26 -20.48 19.14
N LYS A 371 -17.21 -19.81 19.63
CA LYS A 371 -16.67 -19.98 21.00
C LYS A 371 -16.43 -18.64 21.70
N THR A 372 -16.39 -18.65 23.03
CA THR A 372 -16.04 -17.49 23.89
C THR A 372 -14.55 -17.39 24.20
N THR A 373 -13.76 -18.31 23.65
CA THR A 373 -12.33 -18.44 23.86
C THR A 373 -11.53 -17.53 22.94
N VAL A 374 -10.36 -17.12 23.41
CA VAL A 374 -9.32 -16.42 22.64
C VAL A 374 -8.29 -17.45 22.19
N GLY A 375 -7.79 -17.36 20.96
CA GLY A 375 -6.76 -18.28 20.48
C GLY A 375 -5.36 -17.69 20.64
N ILE A 376 -4.43 -18.46 21.20
CA ILE A 376 -2.99 -18.14 21.21
C ILE A 376 -2.28 -19.17 20.34
N GLU A 377 -1.76 -18.74 19.20
CA GLU A 377 -1.04 -19.59 18.27
C GLU A 377 0.46 -19.45 18.52
N ILE A 378 1.07 -20.55 18.96
CA ILE A 378 2.50 -20.64 19.26
C ILE A 378 3.19 -21.50 18.18
N PRO A 379 4.34 -21.07 17.64
CA PRO A 379 5.12 -21.88 16.72
C PRO A 379 5.59 -23.18 17.36
N ASN A 380 5.52 -24.27 16.61
CA ASN A 380 6.13 -25.52 17.03
C ASN A 380 7.66 -25.43 16.90
N GLU A 381 8.38 -26.16 17.75
CA GLU A 381 9.86 -26.25 17.68
C GLU A 381 10.29 -26.82 16.32
N ASP A 382 9.73 -27.97 15.95
CA ASP A 382 9.91 -28.59 14.63
C ASP A 382 8.72 -28.26 13.72
N ARG A 383 8.93 -27.33 12.80
CA ARG A 383 7.94 -26.93 11.79
C ARG A 383 7.99 -27.85 10.58
N GLN A 384 6.83 -28.35 10.14
CA GLN A 384 6.74 -29.16 8.94
C GLN A 384 6.62 -28.31 7.69
N ILE A 385 7.34 -28.70 6.63
CA ILE A 385 7.20 -28.11 5.31
C ILE A 385 5.98 -28.74 4.64
N VAL A 386 5.00 -27.92 4.29
CA VAL A 386 3.88 -28.35 3.45
C VAL A 386 4.37 -28.43 2.01
N ARG A 387 4.48 -29.63 1.44
CA ARG A 387 4.90 -29.78 0.03
C ARG A 387 3.73 -29.54 -0.91
N PHE A 388 3.99 -28.96 -2.08
CA PHE A 388 2.95 -28.70 -3.07
C PHE A 388 2.30 -29.98 -3.62
N SER A 389 3.10 -31.04 -3.83
CA SER A 389 2.61 -32.37 -4.24
C SER A 389 1.58 -32.94 -3.25
N GLU A 390 1.76 -32.70 -1.95
CA GLU A 390 0.85 -33.14 -0.89
C GLU A 390 -0.55 -32.55 -1.10
N VAL A 391 -0.63 -31.24 -1.35
CA VAL A 391 -1.90 -30.54 -1.52
C VAL A 391 -2.57 -30.92 -2.84
N LEU A 392 -1.82 -31.01 -3.95
CA LEU A 392 -2.37 -31.43 -5.24
C LEU A 392 -2.85 -32.88 -5.27
N SER A 393 -2.26 -33.74 -4.44
CA SER A 393 -2.64 -35.16 -4.36
C SER A 393 -4.00 -35.40 -3.69
N THR A 394 -4.60 -34.36 -3.12
CA THR A 394 -5.87 -34.47 -2.39
C THR A 394 -7.07 -34.61 -3.32
N PRO A 395 -8.11 -35.38 -2.92
CA PRO A 395 -9.33 -35.51 -3.70
C PRO A 395 -10.08 -34.19 -3.82
N GLU A 396 -9.94 -33.28 -2.85
CA GLU A 396 -10.51 -31.94 -2.90
C GLU A 396 -10.01 -31.19 -4.14
N TYR A 397 -8.70 -31.19 -4.42
CA TYR A 397 -8.14 -30.49 -5.57
C TYR A 397 -8.52 -31.18 -6.88
N ASP A 398 -8.42 -32.51 -6.94
CA ASP A 398 -8.71 -33.29 -8.14
C ASP A 398 -10.18 -33.13 -8.60
N ASN A 399 -11.13 -33.17 -7.66
CA ASN A 399 -12.56 -33.05 -7.96
C ASN A 399 -13.05 -31.62 -8.22
N PHE A 400 -12.24 -30.60 -7.94
CA PHE A 400 -12.63 -29.21 -8.22
C PHE A 400 -12.83 -28.98 -9.72
N LYS A 401 -13.92 -28.33 -10.14
CA LYS A 401 -14.25 -28.18 -11.58
C LYS A 401 -13.68 -26.91 -12.22
N SER A 402 -13.24 -25.94 -11.43
CA SER A 402 -12.79 -24.65 -11.95
C SER A 402 -11.45 -24.79 -12.66
N PRO A 403 -11.26 -24.20 -13.85
CA PRO A 403 -9.97 -24.21 -14.54
C PRO A 403 -8.91 -23.39 -13.79
N VAL A 404 -9.32 -22.47 -12.92
CA VAL A 404 -8.45 -21.60 -12.14
C VAL A 404 -8.55 -21.92 -10.64
N THR A 405 -8.51 -23.22 -10.34
CA THR A 405 -8.44 -23.73 -8.96
C THR A 405 -7.05 -23.47 -8.39
N LEU A 406 -6.96 -22.91 -7.18
CA LEU A 406 -5.71 -22.56 -6.51
C LEU A 406 -5.54 -23.41 -5.24
N ALA A 407 -4.46 -24.20 -5.19
CA ALA A 407 -4.05 -24.97 -4.01
C ALA A 407 -3.13 -24.10 -3.15
N LEU A 408 -3.66 -23.57 -2.03
CA LEU A 408 -2.93 -22.60 -1.22
C LEU A 408 -1.94 -23.25 -0.26
N GLY A 409 -2.30 -24.38 0.34
CA GLY A 409 -1.53 -24.99 1.42
C GLY A 409 -2.41 -25.77 2.39
N HIS A 410 -2.00 -25.82 3.66
CA HIS A 410 -2.80 -26.38 4.75
C HIS A 410 -3.27 -25.31 5.73
N ASP A 411 -4.41 -25.50 6.37
CA ASP A 411 -4.83 -24.68 7.50
C ASP A 411 -3.99 -25.01 8.76
N ILE A 412 -4.26 -24.30 9.85
CA ILE A 412 -3.60 -24.54 11.14
C ILE A 412 -3.79 -25.96 11.69
N GLY A 413 -4.80 -26.70 11.23
CA GLY A 413 -5.07 -28.09 11.62
C GLY A 413 -4.57 -29.11 10.60
N GLY A 414 -3.79 -28.70 9.59
CA GLY A 414 -3.25 -29.60 8.57
C GLY A 414 -4.28 -30.04 7.52
N LYS A 415 -5.40 -29.35 7.35
CA LYS A 415 -6.38 -29.65 6.29
C LYS A 415 -6.06 -28.86 5.01
N PRO A 416 -6.18 -29.47 3.82
CA PRO A 416 -5.85 -28.79 2.58
C PRO A 416 -6.80 -27.63 2.30
N VAL A 417 -6.24 -26.47 1.97
CA VAL A 417 -6.98 -25.25 1.63
C VAL A 417 -6.90 -25.03 0.13
N ILE A 418 -7.99 -25.36 -0.54
CA ILE A 418 -8.14 -25.21 -1.99
C ILE A 418 -9.24 -24.18 -2.26
N THR A 419 -8.97 -23.30 -3.21
CA THR A 419 -9.81 -22.14 -3.51
C THR A 419 -10.02 -22.00 -5.01
N ASP A 420 -10.90 -21.09 -5.41
CA ASP A 420 -11.30 -20.92 -6.81
C ASP A 420 -11.22 -19.44 -7.17
N LEU A 421 -10.25 -19.10 -8.04
CA LEU A 421 -10.02 -17.72 -8.46
C LEU A 421 -11.25 -17.12 -9.16
N ALA A 422 -12.05 -17.93 -9.87
CA ALA A 422 -13.26 -17.46 -10.55
C ALA A 422 -14.35 -17.01 -9.58
N LYS A 423 -14.34 -17.53 -8.35
CA LYS A 423 -15.23 -17.10 -7.26
C LYS A 423 -14.66 -15.90 -6.49
N MET A 424 -13.35 -15.67 -6.53
CA MET A 424 -12.66 -14.58 -5.81
C MET A 424 -12.97 -13.17 -6.31
N PRO A 425 -13.54 -12.95 -7.50
CA PRO A 425 -12.94 -13.01 -8.86
C PRO A 425 -11.54 -12.39 -9.07
N HIS A 426 -11.01 -11.65 -8.11
CA HIS A 426 -9.68 -11.04 -8.18
C HIS A 426 -8.98 -11.20 -6.83
N LEU A 427 -7.65 -11.30 -6.83
CA LEU A 427 -6.85 -11.56 -5.63
C LEU A 427 -5.75 -10.50 -5.49
N LEU A 428 -5.65 -9.92 -4.29
CA LEU A 428 -4.53 -9.09 -3.88
C LEU A 428 -3.62 -9.88 -2.94
N VAL A 429 -2.34 -9.99 -3.29
CA VAL A 429 -1.30 -10.70 -2.55
C VAL A 429 -0.25 -9.70 -2.08
N ALA A 430 0.12 -9.74 -0.81
CA ALA A 430 1.17 -8.87 -0.31
C ALA A 430 2.00 -9.52 0.80
N GLY A 431 3.29 -9.16 0.87
CA GLY A 431 4.22 -9.66 1.87
C GLY A 431 5.62 -9.15 1.63
N THR A 432 6.42 -9.01 2.69
CA THR A 432 7.81 -8.52 2.55
C THR A 432 8.71 -9.57 1.89
N THR A 433 9.90 -9.17 1.45
CA THR A 433 10.91 -10.11 0.95
C THR A 433 11.18 -11.22 1.97
N GLY A 434 11.29 -12.48 1.51
CA GLY A 434 11.48 -13.66 2.37
C GLY A 434 10.22 -14.18 3.08
N SER A 435 9.08 -13.49 2.95
CA SER A 435 7.81 -13.94 3.57
C SER A 435 7.20 -15.18 2.94
N GLY A 436 7.62 -15.53 1.71
CA GLY A 436 7.05 -16.62 0.90
C GLY A 436 6.09 -16.17 -0.20
N LYS A 437 5.94 -14.85 -0.46
CA LYS A 437 5.10 -14.29 -1.52
C LYS A 437 5.34 -14.96 -2.89
N SER A 438 6.58 -14.95 -3.39
CA SER A 438 6.92 -15.47 -4.72
C SER A 438 6.63 -16.97 -4.85
N VAL A 439 7.00 -17.77 -3.84
CA VAL A 439 6.66 -19.20 -3.75
C VAL A 439 5.15 -19.42 -3.77
N GLY A 440 4.39 -18.59 -3.04
CA GLY A 440 2.93 -18.64 -3.03
C GLY A 440 2.32 -18.31 -4.40
N VAL A 441 2.86 -17.32 -5.12
CA VAL A 441 2.44 -16.98 -6.49
C VAL A 441 2.76 -18.13 -7.44
N ASN A 442 3.94 -18.75 -7.34
CA ASN A 442 4.30 -19.94 -8.10
C ASN A 442 3.35 -21.10 -7.83
N ALA A 443 3.01 -21.37 -6.56
CA ALA A 443 2.02 -22.39 -6.21
C ALA A 443 0.65 -22.11 -6.85
N MET A 444 0.21 -20.85 -6.93
CA MET A 444 -1.02 -20.47 -7.62
C MET A 444 -0.94 -20.71 -9.13
N ILE A 445 0.14 -20.31 -9.79
CA ILE A 445 0.33 -20.51 -11.24
C ILE A 445 0.37 -22.00 -11.55
N LEU A 446 1.19 -22.77 -10.83
CA LEU A 446 1.28 -24.21 -11.03
C LEU A 446 -0.06 -24.90 -10.73
N SER A 447 -0.86 -24.40 -9.78
CA SER A 447 -2.20 -24.95 -9.53
C SER A 447 -3.09 -24.84 -10.78
N ILE A 448 -2.94 -23.79 -11.59
CA ILE A 448 -3.65 -23.64 -12.86
C ILE A 448 -3.05 -24.60 -13.90
N LEU A 449 -1.72 -24.66 -14.00
CA LEU A 449 -0.99 -25.51 -14.95
C LEU A 449 -1.17 -27.01 -14.72
N PHE A 450 -1.49 -27.46 -13.50
CA PHE A 450 -1.84 -28.86 -13.22
C PHE A 450 -3.32 -29.17 -13.43
N LYS A 451 -4.16 -28.13 -13.65
CA LYS A 451 -5.61 -28.26 -13.78
C LYS A 451 -6.11 -28.06 -15.20
N SER A 452 -5.48 -27.19 -15.97
CA SER A 452 -6.05 -26.62 -17.20
C SER A 452 -5.07 -26.65 -18.36
N GLY A 453 -5.57 -27.00 -19.54
CA GLY A 453 -4.86 -26.79 -20.80
C GLY A 453 -4.93 -25.33 -21.28
N PRO A 454 -4.18 -24.97 -22.34
CA PRO A 454 -4.20 -23.61 -22.92
C PRO A 454 -5.57 -23.17 -23.45
N GLU A 455 -6.45 -24.12 -23.82
CA GLU A 455 -7.83 -23.88 -24.25
C GLU A 455 -8.79 -23.55 -23.08
N ASP A 456 -8.42 -23.92 -21.85
CA ASP A 456 -9.20 -23.68 -20.64
C ASP A 456 -8.77 -22.40 -19.92
N ALA A 457 -7.45 -22.16 -19.88
CA ALA A 457 -6.84 -21.05 -19.20
C ALA A 457 -5.67 -20.45 -19.99
N LYS A 458 -5.68 -19.12 -20.12
CA LYS A 458 -4.63 -18.33 -20.74
C LYS A 458 -4.08 -17.30 -19.74
N LEU A 459 -2.79 -16.99 -19.83
CA LEU A 459 -2.06 -16.19 -18.86
C LEU A 459 -1.44 -14.96 -19.51
N ILE A 460 -1.48 -13.84 -18.81
CA ILE A 460 -0.66 -12.66 -19.06
C ILE A 460 0.18 -12.45 -17.81
N MET A 461 1.50 -12.45 -17.95
CA MET A 461 2.44 -12.30 -16.83
C MET A 461 3.18 -10.98 -16.96
N ILE A 462 3.17 -10.16 -15.90
CA ILE A 462 3.87 -8.89 -15.82
C ILE A 462 4.92 -9.00 -14.71
N ASP A 463 6.20 -8.92 -15.12
CA ASP A 463 7.37 -9.00 -14.24
C ASP A 463 8.31 -7.81 -14.47
N PRO A 464 8.14 -6.69 -13.74
CA PRO A 464 9.01 -5.51 -13.88
C PRO A 464 10.49 -5.79 -13.64
N LYS A 465 10.82 -6.86 -12.91
CA LYS A 465 12.19 -7.13 -12.45
C LYS A 465 12.87 -8.26 -13.22
N MET A 466 12.14 -9.01 -14.04
CA MET A 466 12.62 -10.17 -14.80
C MET A 466 13.15 -11.32 -13.94
N LEU A 467 12.74 -11.40 -12.67
CA LEU A 467 13.31 -12.36 -11.71
C LEU A 467 12.40 -13.54 -11.43
N GLU A 468 11.09 -13.31 -11.36
CA GLU A 468 10.17 -14.24 -10.69
C GLU A 468 9.29 -14.98 -11.70
N LEU A 469 8.75 -14.26 -12.71
CA LEU A 469 7.85 -14.86 -13.71
C LEU A 469 8.54 -15.16 -15.05
N SER A 470 9.75 -14.66 -15.27
CA SER A 470 10.54 -14.93 -16.48
C SER A 470 10.79 -16.44 -16.70
N ILE A 471 10.78 -17.24 -15.63
CA ILE A 471 10.86 -18.71 -15.68
C ILE A 471 9.74 -19.36 -16.51
N TYR A 472 8.58 -18.73 -16.62
CA TYR A 472 7.42 -19.26 -17.37
C TYR A 472 7.44 -18.92 -18.85
N GLU A 473 8.46 -18.20 -19.34
CA GLU A 473 8.54 -17.81 -20.74
C GLU A 473 8.43 -19.05 -21.66
N GLY A 474 7.60 -18.95 -22.70
CA GLY A 474 7.42 -20.00 -23.70
C GLY A 474 6.39 -21.09 -23.37
N ILE A 475 5.69 -21.06 -22.23
CA ILE A 475 4.58 -22.00 -22.00
C ILE A 475 3.40 -21.71 -22.94
N PRO A 476 2.65 -22.72 -23.41
CA PRO A 476 1.56 -22.53 -24.37
C PRO A 476 0.36 -21.73 -23.82
N HIS A 477 0.28 -21.57 -22.49
CA HIS A 477 -0.74 -20.78 -21.82
C HIS A 477 -0.53 -19.27 -21.96
N LEU A 478 0.67 -18.79 -22.28
CA LEU A 478 0.93 -17.36 -22.40
C LEU A 478 0.24 -16.78 -23.65
N LEU A 479 -0.37 -15.60 -23.49
CA LEU A 479 -0.96 -14.83 -24.59
C LEU A 479 0.02 -13.86 -25.24
N CYS A 480 1.07 -13.49 -24.51
CA CYS A 480 2.17 -12.66 -24.97
C CYS A 480 3.43 -13.07 -24.18
N PRO A 481 4.63 -12.69 -24.63
CA PRO A 481 5.83 -12.84 -23.82
C PRO A 481 5.66 -12.22 -22.42
N VAL A 482 6.43 -12.69 -21.45
CA VAL A 482 6.43 -12.10 -20.10
C VAL A 482 6.74 -10.60 -20.21
N VAL A 483 5.83 -9.77 -19.72
CA VAL A 483 5.88 -8.33 -19.94
C VAL A 483 6.79 -7.68 -18.91
N THR A 484 7.85 -7.04 -19.39
CA THR A 484 8.87 -6.43 -18.54
C THR A 484 8.85 -4.90 -18.59
N ASP A 485 8.42 -4.32 -19.70
CA ASP A 485 8.23 -2.86 -19.83
C ASP A 485 6.90 -2.42 -19.20
N MET A 486 6.92 -1.30 -18.47
CA MET A 486 5.75 -0.84 -17.73
C MET A 486 4.67 -0.21 -18.61
N LYS A 487 5.04 0.37 -19.76
CA LYS A 487 4.09 0.89 -20.74
C LYS A 487 3.38 -0.26 -21.43
N ASP A 488 4.12 -1.32 -21.78
CA ASP A 488 3.57 -2.55 -22.34
C ASP A 488 2.66 -3.26 -21.34
N ALA A 489 3.02 -3.25 -20.05
CA ALA A 489 2.15 -3.76 -19.00
C ALA A 489 0.82 -2.98 -18.92
N ALA A 490 0.86 -1.65 -19.12
CA ALA A 490 -0.34 -0.83 -19.22
C ALA A 490 -1.14 -1.10 -20.52
N ASN A 491 -0.48 -1.43 -21.64
CA ASN A 491 -1.12 -1.89 -22.87
C ASN A 491 -1.84 -3.23 -22.64
N ALA A 492 -1.20 -4.20 -22.00
CA ALA A 492 -1.79 -5.49 -21.69
C ALA A 492 -3.05 -5.36 -20.80
N LEU A 493 -3.05 -4.43 -19.84
CA LEU A 493 -4.24 -4.10 -19.05
C LEU A 493 -5.34 -3.43 -19.91
N ARG A 494 -4.98 -2.52 -20.82
CA ARG A 494 -5.94 -1.94 -21.79
C ARG A 494 -6.54 -3.00 -22.70
N TRP A 495 -5.73 -3.90 -23.23
CA TRP A 495 -6.18 -5.03 -24.04
C TRP A 495 -7.12 -5.92 -23.23
N SER A 496 -6.80 -6.23 -21.98
CA SER A 496 -7.66 -7.03 -21.09
C SER A 496 -9.04 -6.40 -20.90
N VAL A 497 -9.09 -5.06 -20.84
CA VAL A 497 -10.32 -4.28 -20.80
C VAL A 497 -11.08 -4.36 -22.13
N ALA A 498 -10.41 -4.27 -23.27
CA ALA A 498 -11.03 -4.39 -24.59
C ALA A 498 -11.60 -5.79 -24.84
N GLU A 499 -10.84 -6.84 -24.50
CA GLU A 499 -11.28 -8.23 -24.60
C GLU A 499 -12.45 -8.51 -23.64
N MET A 500 -12.45 -7.93 -22.44
CA MET A 500 -13.62 -7.97 -21.54
C MET A 500 -14.88 -7.42 -22.24
N GLU A 501 -14.79 -6.25 -22.87
CA GLU A 501 -15.92 -5.65 -23.59
C GLU A 501 -16.37 -6.48 -24.79
N ARG A 502 -15.41 -7.02 -25.56
CA ARG A 502 -15.69 -7.92 -26.68
C ARG A 502 -16.48 -9.15 -26.21
N ARG A 503 -16.03 -9.79 -25.12
CA ARG A 503 -16.73 -10.93 -24.51
C ARG A 503 -18.13 -10.56 -24.02
N TYR A 504 -18.31 -9.38 -23.43
CA TYR A 504 -19.65 -8.92 -23.06
C TYR A 504 -20.58 -8.75 -24.26
N LYS A 505 -20.09 -8.19 -25.37
CA LYS A 505 -20.87 -8.05 -26.60
C LYS A 505 -21.24 -9.43 -27.17
N LEU A 506 -20.30 -10.38 -27.19
CA LEU A 506 -20.55 -11.77 -27.59
C LEU A 506 -21.61 -12.42 -26.70
N MET A 507 -21.44 -12.36 -25.39
CA MET A 507 -22.39 -12.95 -24.44
C MET A 507 -23.79 -12.36 -24.57
N ALA A 508 -23.91 -11.04 -24.77
CA ALA A 508 -25.19 -10.38 -24.98
C ALA A 508 -25.90 -10.85 -26.26
N LYS A 509 -25.17 -10.96 -27.38
CA LYS A 509 -25.70 -11.49 -28.65
C LYS A 509 -26.08 -12.96 -28.56
N MET A 510 -25.32 -13.74 -27.79
CA MET A 510 -25.58 -15.16 -27.58
C MET A 510 -26.64 -15.43 -26.50
N GLY A 511 -27.10 -14.41 -25.77
CA GLY A 511 -28.12 -14.54 -24.72
C GLY A 511 -27.62 -15.28 -23.47
N VAL A 512 -26.32 -15.22 -23.18
CA VAL A 512 -25.68 -15.89 -22.03
C VAL A 512 -25.18 -14.88 -21.01
N ARG A 513 -25.05 -15.29 -19.74
CA ARG A 513 -24.71 -14.38 -18.63
C ARG A 513 -23.23 -14.35 -18.25
N ASN A 514 -22.46 -15.37 -18.64
CA ASN A 514 -21.07 -15.55 -18.24
C ASN A 514 -20.33 -16.46 -19.23
N LEU A 515 -19.00 -16.50 -19.08
CA LEU A 515 -18.09 -17.31 -19.90
C LEU A 515 -18.46 -18.81 -19.90
N SER A 516 -18.84 -19.37 -18.76
CA SER A 516 -19.22 -20.79 -18.70
C SER A 516 -20.49 -21.09 -19.51
N GLY A 517 -21.48 -20.20 -19.48
CA GLY A 517 -22.67 -20.31 -20.31
C GLY A 517 -22.37 -20.12 -21.81
N PHE A 518 -21.44 -19.22 -22.15
CA PHE A 518 -20.95 -19.08 -23.52
C PHE A 518 -20.29 -20.38 -24.02
N ASN A 519 -19.34 -20.92 -23.25
CA ASN A 519 -18.61 -22.13 -23.61
C ASN A 519 -19.51 -23.36 -23.68
N ALA A 520 -20.51 -23.49 -22.79
CA ALA A 520 -21.49 -24.56 -22.86
C ALA A 520 -22.29 -24.51 -24.18
N LYS A 521 -22.73 -23.32 -24.58
CA LYS A 521 -23.50 -23.12 -25.81
C LYS A 521 -22.70 -23.39 -27.08
N VAL A 522 -21.43 -22.97 -27.12
CA VAL A 522 -20.51 -23.29 -28.23
C VAL A 522 -20.32 -24.80 -28.33
N LYS A 523 -20.02 -25.46 -27.21
CA LYS A 523 -19.82 -26.91 -27.17
C LYS A 523 -21.07 -27.70 -27.58
N GLU A 524 -22.25 -27.33 -27.09
CA GLU A 524 -23.52 -27.97 -27.47
C GLU A 524 -23.76 -27.88 -28.99
N ALA A 525 -23.36 -26.78 -29.62
CA ALA A 525 -23.53 -26.58 -31.05
C ALA A 525 -22.49 -27.36 -31.89
N GLU A 526 -21.24 -27.46 -31.40
CA GLU A 526 -20.21 -28.34 -31.98
C GLU A 526 -20.63 -29.82 -31.89
N ASP A 527 -21.10 -30.26 -30.71
CA ASP A 527 -21.58 -31.63 -30.47
C ASP A 527 -22.82 -31.97 -31.33
N ALA A 528 -23.64 -30.97 -31.66
CA ALA A 528 -24.79 -31.10 -32.56
C ALA A 528 -24.41 -31.05 -34.06
N GLY A 529 -23.15 -30.82 -34.41
CA GLY A 529 -22.67 -30.71 -35.80
C GLY A 529 -23.03 -29.41 -36.50
N THR A 530 -23.46 -28.38 -35.77
CA THR A 530 -23.82 -27.06 -36.30
C THR A 530 -23.03 -25.96 -35.57
N PRO A 531 -21.74 -25.76 -35.89
CA PRO A 531 -20.89 -24.80 -35.19
C PRO A 531 -21.42 -23.37 -35.35
N LEU A 532 -21.33 -22.59 -34.27
CA LEU A 532 -21.86 -21.22 -34.24
C LEU A 532 -20.87 -20.27 -34.92
N THR A 533 -21.35 -19.31 -35.70
CA THR A 533 -20.53 -18.24 -36.30
C THR A 533 -20.48 -17.01 -35.40
N ASP A 534 -19.42 -16.20 -35.49
CA ASP A 534 -19.28 -14.98 -34.68
C ASP A 534 -20.38 -13.94 -35.03
N PRO A 535 -21.29 -13.62 -34.09
CA PRO A 535 -22.39 -12.68 -34.33
C PRO A 535 -21.95 -11.21 -34.34
N LEU A 536 -20.70 -10.90 -33.99
CA LEU A 536 -20.13 -9.55 -34.05
C LEU A 536 -19.41 -9.27 -35.36
N TYR A 537 -19.12 -10.32 -36.15
CA TYR A 537 -18.46 -10.17 -37.43
C TYR A 537 -19.31 -9.32 -38.39
N LYS A 538 -18.69 -8.28 -38.95
CA LYS A 538 -19.29 -7.44 -39.99
C LYS A 538 -18.59 -7.79 -41.29
N ARG A 539 -19.34 -8.24 -42.29
CA ARG A 539 -18.81 -8.50 -43.63
C ARG A 539 -18.35 -7.18 -44.27
N GLU A 540 -17.09 -7.12 -44.69
CA GLU A 540 -16.54 -5.98 -45.42
C GLU A 540 -16.45 -6.27 -46.92
N SER A 541 -16.27 -7.54 -47.28
CA SER A 541 -16.32 -8.06 -48.65
C SER A 541 -17.45 -9.07 -48.87
N ILE A 542 -17.82 -9.30 -50.12
CA ILE A 542 -18.83 -10.31 -50.51
C ILE A 542 -18.30 -11.73 -50.28
N HIS A 543 -16.98 -11.91 -50.32
CA HIS A 543 -16.32 -13.21 -50.10
C HIS A 543 -16.04 -13.51 -48.62
N ASP A 544 -16.39 -12.59 -47.72
CA ASP A 544 -16.12 -12.72 -46.30
C ASP A 544 -17.11 -13.67 -45.62
N GLU A 545 -16.57 -14.77 -45.10
CA GLU A 545 -17.30 -15.70 -44.23
C GLU A 545 -17.05 -15.38 -42.77
N ALA A 546 -18.12 -15.43 -41.96
CA ALA A 546 -18.00 -15.17 -40.54
C ALA A 546 -17.20 -16.32 -39.89
N PRO A 547 -16.17 -16.00 -39.08
CA PRO A 547 -15.38 -17.02 -38.41
C PRO A 547 -16.25 -17.85 -37.45
N LEU A 548 -15.92 -19.12 -37.29
CA LEU A 548 -16.57 -19.99 -36.31
C LEU A 548 -16.16 -19.59 -34.89
N LEU A 549 -17.13 -19.59 -33.98
CA LEU A 549 -16.89 -19.41 -32.56
C LEU A 549 -16.26 -20.67 -31.99
N THR A 550 -15.19 -20.48 -31.24
CA THR A 550 -14.55 -21.51 -30.43
C THR A 550 -14.77 -21.22 -28.95
N LYS A 551 -14.49 -22.23 -28.11
CA LYS A 551 -14.45 -22.08 -26.66
C LYS A 551 -13.46 -20.99 -26.27
N LEU A 552 -13.91 -20.08 -25.40
CA LEU A 552 -13.07 -18.99 -24.90
C LEU A 552 -12.37 -19.40 -23.59
N PRO A 553 -11.04 -19.23 -23.48
CA PRO A 553 -10.31 -19.57 -22.27
C PRO A 553 -10.56 -18.54 -21.16
N THR A 554 -10.41 -18.98 -19.91
CA THR A 554 -10.35 -18.09 -18.75
C THR A 554 -9.01 -17.35 -18.77
N ILE A 555 -9.01 -16.03 -18.71
CA ILE A 555 -7.76 -15.24 -18.74
C ILE A 555 -7.37 -14.88 -17.31
N VAL A 556 -6.13 -15.15 -16.93
CA VAL A 556 -5.56 -14.70 -15.66
C VAL A 556 -4.39 -13.76 -15.91
N VAL A 557 -4.52 -12.53 -15.44
CA VAL A 557 -3.46 -11.52 -15.49
C VAL A 557 -2.75 -11.54 -14.14
N VAL A 558 -1.48 -11.93 -14.15
CA VAL A 558 -0.62 -12.04 -12.96
C VAL A 558 0.42 -10.92 -12.99
N VAL A 559 0.48 -10.13 -11.93
CA VAL A 559 1.45 -9.04 -11.77
C VAL A 559 2.25 -9.31 -10.51
N ASP A 560 3.56 -9.59 -10.63
CA ASP A 560 4.38 -9.94 -9.45
C ASP A 560 4.61 -8.74 -8.51
N GLU A 561 4.86 -7.56 -9.08
CA GLU A 561 5.08 -6.32 -8.33
C GLU A 561 4.34 -5.15 -8.99
N PHE A 562 3.04 -5.05 -8.71
CA PHE A 562 2.23 -3.99 -9.31
C PHE A 562 2.57 -2.58 -8.76
N ALA A 563 3.32 -2.50 -7.65
CA ALA A 563 3.80 -1.21 -7.12
C ALA A 563 4.69 -0.48 -8.11
N ASP A 564 5.54 -1.20 -8.85
CA ASP A 564 6.44 -0.59 -9.83
C ASP A 564 5.65 0.04 -10.99
N MET A 565 4.55 -0.60 -11.42
CA MET A 565 3.61 -0.04 -12.40
C MET A 565 2.92 1.23 -11.87
N MET A 566 2.46 1.21 -10.61
CA MET A 566 1.83 2.35 -9.97
C MET A 566 2.78 3.54 -9.82
N MET A 567 4.08 3.28 -9.62
CA MET A 567 5.08 4.34 -9.48
C MET A 567 5.47 4.94 -10.84
N ILE A 568 5.54 4.13 -11.91
CA ILE A 568 6.02 4.57 -13.22
C ILE A 568 4.89 5.14 -14.07
N VAL A 569 3.76 4.44 -14.19
CA VAL A 569 2.63 4.84 -15.04
C VAL A 569 1.60 5.64 -14.26
N GLY A 570 1.51 5.43 -12.94
CA GLY A 570 0.62 6.21 -12.07
C GLY A 570 -0.86 5.84 -12.22
N LYS A 571 -1.70 6.87 -12.12
CA LYS A 571 -3.16 6.77 -11.99
C LYS A 571 -3.85 5.97 -13.12
N LYS A 572 -3.29 5.96 -14.32
CA LYS A 572 -3.86 5.20 -15.46
C LYS A 572 -3.93 3.69 -15.17
N VAL A 573 -2.92 3.13 -14.49
CA VAL A 573 -2.91 1.71 -14.13
C VAL A 573 -3.98 1.41 -13.07
N GLU A 574 -4.15 2.30 -12.09
CA GLU A 574 -5.19 2.20 -11.07
C GLU A 574 -6.59 2.16 -11.69
N GLU A 575 -6.86 3.06 -12.65
CA GLU A 575 -8.13 3.14 -13.37
C GLU A 575 -8.41 1.87 -14.19
N LEU A 576 -7.40 1.32 -14.87
CA LEU A 576 -7.52 0.07 -15.62
C LEU A 576 -7.78 -1.13 -14.70
N ILE A 577 -7.02 -1.27 -13.62
CA ILE A 577 -7.22 -2.33 -12.63
C ILE A 577 -8.63 -2.23 -12.03
N ALA A 578 -9.07 -1.03 -11.65
CA ALA A 578 -10.41 -0.83 -11.11
C ALA A 578 -11.49 -1.22 -12.14
N ARG A 579 -11.33 -0.84 -13.40
CA ARG A 579 -12.28 -1.15 -14.48
C ARG A 579 -12.39 -2.67 -14.72
N ILE A 580 -11.26 -3.38 -14.74
CA ILE A 580 -11.23 -4.84 -14.83
C ILE A 580 -11.92 -5.43 -13.59
N ALA A 581 -11.48 -5.07 -12.39
CA ALA A 581 -11.97 -5.65 -11.15
C ALA A 581 -13.49 -5.49 -10.95
N GLN A 582 -14.08 -4.42 -11.47
CA GLN A 582 -15.52 -4.17 -11.40
C GLN A 582 -16.37 -5.07 -12.31
N LYS A 583 -15.86 -5.45 -13.48
CA LYS A 583 -16.70 -6.02 -14.56
C LYS A 583 -16.19 -7.35 -15.11
N ALA A 584 -14.93 -7.71 -14.89
CA ALA A 584 -14.29 -8.82 -15.59
C ALA A 584 -14.77 -10.22 -15.18
N ARG A 585 -15.37 -10.37 -13.98
CA ARG A 585 -15.82 -11.66 -13.43
C ARG A 585 -16.66 -12.49 -14.41
N ALA A 586 -17.66 -11.91 -15.06
CA ALA A 586 -18.55 -12.65 -15.96
C ALA A 586 -17.87 -12.98 -17.30
N ALA A 587 -16.95 -12.12 -17.76
CA ALA A 587 -16.14 -12.34 -18.95
C ALA A 587 -15.03 -13.39 -18.75
N GLY A 588 -14.84 -13.87 -17.52
CA GLY A 588 -13.81 -14.85 -17.14
C GLY A 588 -12.40 -14.30 -17.28
N ILE A 589 -12.21 -13.03 -16.91
CA ILE A 589 -10.89 -12.40 -16.79
C ILE A 589 -10.64 -12.12 -15.31
N HIS A 590 -9.51 -12.56 -14.79
CA HIS A 590 -9.16 -12.52 -13.37
C HIS A 590 -7.81 -11.84 -13.16
N LEU A 591 -7.63 -11.22 -12.01
CA LEU A 591 -6.41 -10.50 -11.64
C LEU A 591 -5.78 -11.17 -10.41
N ILE A 592 -4.48 -11.41 -10.47
CA ILE A 592 -3.64 -11.70 -9.31
C ILE A 592 -2.62 -10.57 -9.23
N LEU A 593 -2.81 -9.66 -8.27
CA LEU A 593 -1.93 -8.51 -8.06
C LEU A 593 -1.07 -8.77 -6.83
N ALA A 594 0.22 -8.96 -7.02
CA ALA A 594 1.18 -9.16 -5.96
C ALA A 594 2.03 -7.90 -5.72
N THR A 595 2.40 -7.65 -4.47
CA THR A 595 3.33 -6.56 -4.12
C THR A 595 4.17 -6.89 -2.88
N GLN A 596 5.42 -6.45 -2.86
CA GLN A 596 6.26 -6.44 -1.66
C GLN A 596 6.18 -5.12 -0.88
N ARG A 597 5.46 -4.12 -1.40
CA ARG A 597 5.32 -2.78 -0.83
C ARG A 597 3.87 -2.51 -0.41
N PRO A 598 3.41 -3.05 0.74
CA PRO A 598 2.04 -2.88 1.22
C PRO A 598 1.78 -1.48 1.83
N SER A 599 2.03 -0.43 1.05
CA SER A 599 1.75 0.96 1.44
C SER A 599 0.38 1.42 0.93
N VAL A 600 -0.15 2.49 1.53
CA VAL A 600 -1.45 3.08 1.14
C VAL A 600 -1.42 3.65 -0.27
N ASP A 601 -0.24 4.09 -0.73
CA ASP A 601 -0.05 4.64 -2.08
C ASP A 601 -0.08 3.56 -3.16
N VAL A 602 0.26 2.32 -2.81
CA VAL A 602 0.22 1.16 -3.71
C VAL A 602 -1.15 0.47 -3.61
N ILE A 603 -1.58 0.12 -2.41
CA ILE A 603 -2.86 -0.55 -2.15
C ILE A 603 -3.90 0.51 -1.77
N THR A 604 -4.31 1.27 -2.77
CA THR A 604 -5.24 2.40 -2.60
C THR A 604 -6.66 1.93 -2.22
N GLY A 605 -7.49 2.88 -1.80
CA GLY A 605 -8.91 2.62 -1.53
C GLY A 605 -9.68 2.10 -2.75
N LEU A 606 -9.35 2.56 -3.96
CA LEU A 606 -9.99 2.09 -5.20
C LEU A 606 -9.63 0.64 -5.51
N ILE A 607 -8.37 0.24 -5.33
CA ILE A 607 -7.94 -1.15 -5.49
C ILE A 607 -8.68 -2.04 -4.49
N LYS A 608 -8.68 -1.65 -3.20
CA LYS A 608 -9.34 -2.43 -2.14
C LYS A 608 -10.84 -2.56 -2.31
N ALA A 609 -11.51 -1.53 -2.81
CA ALA A 609 -12.95 -1.54 -3.00
C ALA A 609 -13.40 -2.56 -4.06
N ASN A 610 -12.56 -2.86 -5.05
CA ASN A 610 -12.90 -3.76 -6.16
C ASN A 610 -12.25 -5.15 -6.05
N ILE A 611 -11.27 -5.33 -5.17
CA ILE A 611 -10.60 -6.61 -4.92
C ILE A 611 -10.86 -7.07 -3.47
N PRO A 612 -11.96 -7.82 -3.23
CA PRO A 612 -12.38 -8.20 -1.89
C PRO A 612 -11.54 -9.36 -1.31
N THR A 613 -10.99 -10.22 -2.16
CA THR A 613 -10.19 -11.37 -1.71
C THR A 613 -8.74 -10.95 -1.52
N ARG A 614 -8.18 -11.23 -0.33
CA ARG A 614 -6.85 -10.74 0.04
C ARG A 614 -6.02 -11.83 0.70
N MET A 615 -4.72 -11.77 0.46
CA MET A 615 -3.74 -12.68 1.02
C MET A 615 -2.56 -11.89 1.53
N ALA A 616 -2.34 -11.93 2.83
CA ALA A 616 -1.21 -11.29 3.48
C ALA A 616 -0.24 -12.36 3.97
N PHE A 617 0.94 -12.43 3.35
CA PHE A 617 2.11 -13.09 3.95
C PHE A 617 2.68 -12.19 5.05
N GLN A 618 3.76 -12.65 5.69
CA GLN A 618 4.43 -11.87 6.74
C GLN A 618 4.78 -10.45 6.26
N VAL A 619 4.48 -9.47 7.10
CA VAL A 619 4.79 -8.05 6.89
C VAL A 619 5.52 -7.45 8.09
N SER A 620 6.17 -6.30 7.90
CA SER A 620 6.99 -5.68 8.94
C SER A 620 6.19 -5.04 10.07
N SER A 621 4.98 -4.54 9.79
CA SER A 621 4.21 -3.78 10.78
C SER A 621 2.70 -4.07 10.76
N LYS A 622 2.05 -3.73 11.87
CA LYS A 622 0.57 -3.77 12.00
C LYS A 622 -0.12 -2.78 11.05
N ILE A 623 0.58 -1.72 10.63
CA ILE A 623 0.06 -0.77 9.65
C ILE A 623 -0.02 -1.45 8.29
N ASP A 624 1.06 -2.11 7.87
CA ASP A 624 1.13 -2.86 6.61
C ASP A 624 0.07 -3.97 6.57
N SER A 625 -0.12 -4.69 7.69
CA SER A 625 -1.20 -5.68 7.82
C SER A 625 -2.57 -5.06 7.57
N ARG A 626 -2.85 -3.89 8.16
CA ARG A 626 -4.12 -3.17 7.95
C ARG A 626 -4.26 -2.63 6.54
N THR A 627 -3.16 -2.23 5.90
CA THR A 627 -3.20 -1.81 4.50
C THR A 627 -3.72 -2.94 3.63
N ILE A 628 -3.32 -4.19 3.89
CA ILE A 628 -3.70 -5.36 3.08
C ILE A 628 -5.07 -5.89 3.50
N ILE A 629 -5.24 -6.34 4.74
CA ILE A 629 -6.43 -7.09 5.19
C ILE A 629 -7.39 -6.26 6.06
N ASP A 630 -7.21 -4.95 6.15
CA ASP A 630 -8.00 -4.02 6.99
C ASP A 630 -7.95 -4.30 8.51
N GLN A 631 -7.11 -5.25 8.93
CA GLN A 631 -6.88 -5.60 10.34
C GLN A 631 -5.41 -5.96 10.62
N GLY A 632 -5.05 -6.02 11.91
CA GLY A 632 -3.73 -6.51 12.32
C GLY A 632 -3.66 -8.05 12.27
N GLY A 633 -2.44 -8.58 12.32
CA GLY A 633 -2.15 -10.01 12.47
C GLY A 633 -1.14 -10.56 11.48
N ALA A 634 -0.95 -9.94 10.30
CA ALA A 634 0.03 -10.41 9.32
C ALA A 634 1.48 -10.14 9.78
N GLU A 635 1.69 -9.16 10.66
CA GLU A 635 2.99 -8.89 11.30
C GLU A 635 3.41 -9.96 12.32
N GLN A 636 2.50 -10.85 12.69
CA GLN A 636 2.72 -11.93 13.65
C GLN A 636 3.03 -13.28 12.96
N LEU A 637 2.94 -13.32 11.64
CA LEU A 637 3.23 -14.51 10.83
C LEU A 637 4.72 -14.88 10.90
N LEU A 638 5.02 -16.11 10.52
CA LEU A 638 6.34 -16.73 10.69
C LEU A 638 7.27 -16.62 9.49
N GLY A 639 6.79 -16.02 8.40
CA GLY A 639 7.46 -16.04 7.10
C GLY A 639 7.38 -17.41 6.43
N HIS A 640 8.21 -17.64 5.40
CA HIS A 640 8.33 -18.93 4.72
C HIS A 640 6.99 -19.56 4.26
N GLY A 641 6.07 -18.74 3.75
CA GLY A 641 4.79 -19.21 3.22
C GLY A 641 3.61 -19.13 4.21
N ASP A 642 3.85 -18.80 5.48
CA ASP A 642 2.78 -18.54 6.44
C ASP A 642 2.00 -17.27 6.06
N MET A 643 0.68 -17.40 5.92
CA MET A 643 -0.18 -16.35 5.39
C MET A 643 -1.55 -16.26 6.09
N LEU A 644 -2.17 -15.09 5.97
CA LEU A 644 -3.58 -14.85 6.29
C LEU A 644 -4.36 -14.70 4.98
N TYR A 645 -5.28 -15.62 4.75
CA TYR A 645 -6.20 -15.62 3.61
C TYR A 645 -7.56 -15.06 4.05
N MET A 646 -8.02 -14.00 3.39
CA MET A 646 -9.33 -13.38 3.60
C MET A 646 -10.22 -13.64 2.38
N PRO A 647 -11.15 -14.62 2.46
CA PRO A 647 -12.12 -14.86 1.40
C PRO A 647 -13.10 -13.69 1.21
N PRO A 648 -13.79 -13.60 0.08
CA PRO A 648 -14.79 -12.57 -0.14
C PRO A 648 -15.99 -12.77 0.81
N GLY A 649 -16.52 -11.67 1.36
CA GLY A 649 -17.72 -11.67 2.20
C GLY A 649 -17.51 -12.07 3.66
N THR A 650 -16.27 -12.34 4.09
CA THR A 650 -15.90 -12.51 5.50
C THR A 650 -14.94 -11.42 5.94
N SER A 651 -15.05 -10.97 7.19
CA SER A 651 -14.10 -10.05 7.82
C SER A 651 -12.99 -10.77 8.58
N LEU A 652 -13.12 -12.07 8.82
CA LEU A 652 -12.15 -12.85 9.58
C LEU A 652 -11.26 -13.65 8.63
N PRO A 653 -9.93 -13.41 8.63
CA PRO A 653 -9.00 -14.17 7.83
C PRO A 653 -8.73 -15.54 8.45
N ILE A 654 -8.51 -16.51 7.57
CA ILE A 654 -8.09 -17.87 7.89
C ILE A 654 -6.57 -17.92 7.74
N ARG A 655 -5.88 -18.49 8.73
CA ARG A 655 -4.43 -18.70 8.64
C ARG A 655 -4.14 -19.97 7.83
N VAL A 656 -3.25 -19.85 6.85
CA VAL A 656 -2.86 -20.92 5.93
C VAL A 656 -1.34 -21.00 5.92
N HIS A 657 -0.81 -22.21 5.96
CA HIS A 657 0.60 -22.51 5.76
C HIS A 657 0.80 -22.87 4.29
N GLY A 658 1.40 -21.93 3.56
CA GLY A 658 1.57 -22.00 2.12
C GLY A 658 2.28 -23.26 1.65
N ALA A 659 1.78 -23.84 0.57
CA ALA A 659 2.45 -24.94 -0.07
C ALA A 659 3.80 -24.49 -0.65
N PHE A 660 4.85 -25.21 -0.29
CA PHE A 660 6.19 -24.98 -0.78
C PHE A 660 6.39 -25.66 -2.12
N VAL A 661 6.83 -24.86 -3.09
CA VAL A 661 7.32 -25.28 -4.39
C VAL A 661 8.71 -24.69 -4.59
N SER A 662 9.65 -25.51 -5.06
CA SER A 662 11.00 -25.10 -5.42
C SER A 662 11.09 -24.59 -6.86
N ASP A 663 12.07 -23.75 -7.16
CA ASP A 663 12.30 -23.25 -8.52
C ASP A 663 12.61 -24.41 -9.50
N ASP A 664 13.28 -25.47 -9.03
CA ASP A 664 13.52 -26.68 -9.81
C ASP A 664 12.22 -27.42 -10.18
N GLU A 665 11.23 -27.46 -9.28
CA GLU A 665 9.89 -27.98 -9.59
C GLU A 665 9.18 -27.10 -10.63
N VAL A 666 9.27 -25.78 -10.52
CA VAL A 666 8.71 -24.84 -11.49
C VAL A 666 9.33 -25.07 -12.87
N HIS A 667 10.66 -25.15 -12.97
CA HIS A 667 11.37 -25.44 -14.21
C HIS A 667 10.92 -26.76 -14.83
N ARG A 668 10.84 -27.85 -14.04
CA ARG A 668 10.38 -29.15 -14.55
C ARG A 668 8.96 -29.08 -15.12
N VAL A 669 8.06 -28.35 -14.48
CA VAL A 669 6.67 -28.18 -14.96
C VAL A 669 6.61 -27.31 -16.21
N VAL A 670 7.39 -26.23 -16.27
CA VAL A 670 7.49 -25.36 -17.46
C VAL A 670 8.01 -26.15 -18.66
N GLU A 671 9.12 -26.88 -18.51
CA GLU A 671 9.68 -27.68 -19.59
C GLU A 671 8.71 -28.79 -20.04
N ALA A 672 8.02 -29.43 -19.09
CA ALA A 672 6.96 -30.38 -19.43
C ALA A 672 5.85 -29.74 -20.28
N TRP A 673 5.50 -28.47 -20.04
CA TRP A 673 4.50 -27.75 -20.84
C TRP A 673 5.03 -27.30 -22.21
N LYS A 674 6.28 -26.84 -22.31
CA LYS A 674 6.91 -26.49 -23.59
C LYS A 674 6.99 -27.68 -24.54
N LEU A 675 7.23 -28.89 -24.02
CA LEU A 675 7.20 -30.13 -24.81
C LEU A 675 5.81 -30.46 -25.36
N ARG A 676 4.74 -29.92 -24.77
CA ARG A 676 3.34 -30.20 -25.13
C ARG A 676 2.73 -29.17 -26.08
N GLY A 677 3.44 -28.10 -26.41
CA GLY A 677 2.94 -27.07 -27.32
C GLY A 677 3.76 -25.79 -27.26
N ALA A 678 3.85 -25.12 -28.41
CA ALA A 678 4.41 -23.78 -28.51
C ALA A 678 3.37 -22.72 -28.08
N PRO A 679 3.81 -21.54 -27.61
CA PRO A 679 2.91 -20.43 -27.35
C PRO A 679 2.36 -19.83 -28.64
N GLU A 680 1.10 -19.41 -28.57
CA GLU A 680 0.43 -18.63 -29.60
C GLU A 680 0.29 -17.20 -29.07
N TYR A 681 1.26 -16.36 -29.39
CA TYR A 681 1.30 -14.97 -28.94
C TYR A 681 0.40 -14.09 -29.81
N ASN A 682 -0.27 -13.14 -29.15
CA ASN A 682 -1.01 -12.07 -29.79
C ASN A 682 -0.25 -10.75 -29.62
N ASP A 683 0.37 -10.29 -30.70
CA ASP A 683 1.19 -9.07 -30.73
C ASP A 683 0.37 -7.80 -30.41
N GLU A 684 -0.95 -7.81 -30.63
CA GLU A 684 -1.84 -6.68 -30.32
C GLU A 684 -1.96 -6.40 -28.82
N ILE A 685 -1.57 -7.34 -27.96
CA ILE A 685 -1.64 -7.16 -26.50
C ILE A 685 -0.64 -6.11 -26.02
N LEU A 686 0.54 -6.11 -26.63
CA LEU A 686 1.64 -5.21 -26.28
C LEU A 686 1.63 -3.96 -27.15
N ALA A 687 1.09 -4.06 -28.37
CA ALA A 687 0.82 -2.90 -29.21
C ALA A 687 -0.26 -2.04 -28.54
N GLY A 688 0.02 -0.75 -28.34
CA GLY A 688 -0.97 0.17 -27.80
C GLY A 688 -2.19 0.24 -28.73
N VAL A 689 -3.38 -0.07 -28.20
CA VAL A 689 -4.62 0.15 -28.96
C VAL A 689 -4.84 1.66 -29.10
N GLU A 690 -4.74 2.19 -30.31
CA GLU A 690 -5.23 3.54 -30.62
C GLU A 690 -6.76 3.52 -30.50
N GLU A 691 -7.31 3.97 -29.37
CA GLU A 691 -8.74 4.19 -29.26
C GLU A 691 -9.17 5.30 -30.23
N PRO A 692 -10.09 5.04 -31.18
CA PRO A 692 -10.67 6.09 -31.99
C PRO A 692 -11.66 6.87 -31.09
N GLY A 693 -11.17 7.91 -30.42
CA GLY A 693 -12.00 8.84 -29.65
C GLY A 693 -11.38 9.46 -28.40
N SER A 694 -10.23 8.98 -27.91
CA SER A 694 -9.52 9.65 -26.81
C SER A 694 -8.45 10.57 -27.38
N GLY A 695 -8.78 11.84 -27.61
CA GLY A 695 -7.82 12.85 -28.07
C GLY A 695 -6.74 13.10 -27.01
N PHE A 696 -5.62 12.38 -27.08
CA PHE A 696 -4.37 12.70 -26.41
C PHE A 696 -3.20 11.94 -27.09
N GLU A 697 -2.61 12.56 -28.12
CA GLU A 697 -1.34 12.11 -28.72
C GLU A 697 -0.18 12.33 -27.73
N GLY A 698 0.49 11.24 -27.35
CA GLY A 698 1.81 11.24 -26.73
C GLY A 698 2.67 10.22 -27.46
N GLY A 699 3.59 10.70 -28.29
CA GLY A 699 4.20 9.95 -29.37
C GLY A 699 5.26 8.91 -29.02
N SER A 700 5.52 8.06 -30.01
CA SER A 700 6.79 7.38 -30.28
C SER A 700 6.75 6.73 -31.68
N GLY A 701 7.39 7.39 -32.65
CA GLY A 701 8.17 6.76 -33.72
C GLY A 701 7.48 5.79 -34.68
N GLY A 702 6.90 6.33 -35.75
CA GLY A 702 6.71 5.67 -37.04
C GLY A 702 6.75 6.74 -38.13
N ASP A 703 7.55 6.51 -39.17
CA ASP A 703 7.68 7.36 -40.37
C ASP A 703 6.33 7.48 -41.09
N GLU A 704 5.47 8.40 -40.64
CA GLU A 704 4.33 8.87 -41.43
C GLU A 704 4.65 10.24 -42.02
N ASP A 705 4.51 10.32 -43.34
CA ASP A 705 4.71 11.48 -44.21
C ASP A 705 4.18 12.77 -43.56
N SER A 706 5.09 13.51 -42.93
CA SER A 706 4.79 14.83 -42.35
C SER A 706 4.61 15.91 -43.42
N GLU A 707 4.88 15.58 -44.68
CA GLU A 707 4.50 16.35 -45.88
C GLU A 707 3.02 16.20 -46.27
N SER A 708 2.27 15.27 -45.66
CA SER A 708 0.85 15.03 -45.97
C SER A 708 -0.12 15.98 -45.24
N ASP A 709 0.38 16.88 -44.39
CA ASP A 709 -0.47 17.84 -43.70
C ASP A 709 -1.08 18.82 -44.71
N ALA A 710 -2.42 18.91 -44.75
CA ALA A 710 -3.14 19.76 -45.70
C ALA A 710 -2.74 21.25 -45.66
N LEU A 711 -2.10 21.72 -44.58
CA LEU A 711 -1.61 23.10 -44.42
C LEU A 711 -0.09 23.22 -44.55
N TYR A 712 0.63 22.13 -44.88
CA TYR A 712 2.08 22.12 -45.00
C TYR A 712 2.57 23.09 -46.08
N ASP A 713 1.99 23.05 -47.28
CA ASP A 713 2.35 23.94 -48.39
C ASP A 713 2.13 25.42 -48.02
N GLU A 714 1.03 25.74 -47.33
CA GLU A 714 0.76 27.09 -46.82
C GLU A 714 1.78 27.53 -45.75
N ALA A 715 2.22 26.59 -44.91
CA ALA A 715 3.26 26.82 -43.92
C ALA A 715 4.61 27.10 -44.58
N VAL A 716 4.99 26.29 -45.59
CA VAL A 716 6.24 26.45 -46.37
C VAL A 716 6.24 27.81 -47.06
N GLN A 717 5.15 28.16 -47.75
CA GLN A 717 5.02 29.45 -48.42
C GLN A 717 5.19 30.62 -47.44
N PHE A 718 4.52 30.56 -46.29
CA PHE A 718 4.67 31.59 -45.26
C PHE A 718 6.11 31.70 -44.74
N VAL A 719 6.80 30.57 -44.53
CA VAL A 719 8.18 30.57 -44.04
C VAL A 719 9.14 31.14 -45.09
N LEU A 720 8.93 30.84 -46.38
CA LEU A 720 9.71 31.38 -47.49
C LEU A 720 9.50 32.90 -47.68
N GLU A 721 8.25 33.38 -47.56
CA GLU A 721 7.91 34.79 -47.70
C GLU A 721 8.35 35.63 -46.50
N SER A 722 8.08 35.14 -45.29
CA SER A 722 8.34 35.89 -44.05
C SER A 722 9.77 35.75 -43.53
N ARG A 723 10.51 34.76 -44.05
CA ARG A 723 11.83 34.33 -43.55
C ARG A 723 11.85 34.00 -42.05
N ARG A 724 10.69 33.62 -41.47
CA ARG A 724 10.53 33.30 -40.05
C ARG A 724 10.16 31.83 -39.85
N ALA A 725 11.18 30.98 -39.72
CA ALA A 725 11.03 29.55 -39.43
C ALA A 725 10.96 29.26 -37.92
N SER A 726 9.95 29.80 -37.24
CA SER A 726 9.69 29.46 -35.83
C SER A 726 8.32 28.84 -35.64
N ILE A 727 8.25 27.86 -34.73
CA ILE A 727 7.03 27.12 -34.40
C ILE A 727 5.91 28.11 -34.04
N SER A 728 6.20 29.10 -33.20
CA SER A 728 5.22 30.12 -32.78
C SER A 728 4.79 31.09 -33.90
N ALA A 729 5.59 31.26 -34.96
CA ALA A 729 5.21 32.07 -36.12
C ALA A 729 4.22 31.30 -37.01
N VAL A 730 4.53 30.04 -37.33
CA VAL A 730 3.66 29.16 -38.10
C VAL A 730 2.35 28.89 -37.36
N GLN A 731 2.42 28.66 -36.04
CA GLN A 731 1.27 28.47 -35.17
C GLN A 731 0.28 29.65 -35.24
N ARG A 732 0.78 30.89 -35.14
CA ARG A 732 -0.06 32.09 -35.17
C ARG A 732 -0.62 32.39 -36.57
N LYS A 733 0.15 32.11 -37.62
CA LYS A 733 -0.27 32.35 -39.00
C LYS A 733 -1.39 31.40 -39.42
N LEU A 734 -1.24 30.12 -39.13
CA LEU A 734 -2.18 29.07 -39.54
C LEU A 734 -3.24 28.74 -38.48
N LYS A 735 -3.16 29.36 -37.28
CA LYS A 735 -4.06 29.13 -36.15
C LYS A 735 -4.17 27.64 -35.76
N ILE A 736 -3.05 26.93 -35.81
CA ILE A 736 -2.94 25.51 -35.47
C ILE A 736 -2.34 25.30 -34.07
N GLY A 737 -2.41 24.08 -33.54
CA GLY A 737 -1.78 23.71 -32.26
C GLY A 737 -0.25 23.69 -32.33
N TYR A 738 0.43 23.85 -31.19
CA TYR A 738 1.90 23.91 -31.11
C TYR A 738 2.57 22.66 -31.69
N ASN A 739 2.11 21.45 -31.32
CA ASN A 739 2.70 20.19 -31.79
C ASN A 739 2.56 20.01 -33.30
N ARG A 740 1.46 20.51 -33.90
CA ARG A 740 1.26 20.46 -35.35
C ARG A 740 2.19 21.43 -36.08
N ALA A 741 2.34 22.65 -35.54
CA ALA A 741 3.32 23.61 -36.06
C ALA A 741 4.78 23.13 -35.88
N ALA A 742 5.08 22.40 -34.80
CA ALA A 742 6.40 21.79 -34.57
C ALA A 742 6.71 20.72 -35.61
N ARG A 743 5.77 19.78 -35.85
CA ARG A 743 5.88 18.75 -36.90
C ARG A 743 6.11 19.36 -38.28
N MET A 744 5.39 20.42 -38.65
CA MET A 744 5.59 21.11 -39.93
C MET A 744 6.98 21.74 -40.06
N ILE A 745 7.50 22.36 -38.99
CA ILE A 745 8.83 23.00 -39.00
C ILE A 745 9.95 21.95 -38.97
N GLU A 746 9.74 20.78 -38.38
CA GLU A 746 10.64 19.61 -38.44
C GLU A 746 10.62 18.95 -39.83
N ALA A 747 9.45 18.82 -40.46
CA ALA A 747 9.33 18.36 -41.85
C ALA A 747 10.06 19.31 -42.82
N MET A 748 9.95 20.62 -42.63
CA MET A 748 10.72 21.61 -43.40
C MET A 748 12.23 21.50 -43.18
N GLU A 749 12.67 21.08 -42.00
CA GLU A 749 14.09 20.85 -41.69
C GLU A 749 14.60 19.60 -42.42
N MET A 750 13.83 18.52 -42.37
CA MET A 750 14.13 17.26 -43.09
C MET A 750 14.12 17.46 -44.62
N ALA A 751 13.19 18.25 -45.15
CA ALA A 751 13.10 18.60 -46.57
C ALA A 751 14.16 19.64 -47.01
N GLY A 752 15.00 20.13 -46.10
CA GLY A 752 16.07 21.10 -46.41
C GLY A 752 15.57 22.51 -46.72
N VAL A 753 14.33 22.84 -46.38
CA VAL A 753 13.74 24.19 -46.52
C VAL A 753 14.29 25.14 -45.44
N VAL A 754 14.57 24.62 -44.25
CA VAL A 754 15.13 25.36 -43.11
C VAL A 754 16.31 24.62 -42.47
N THR A 755 17.19 25.34 -41.76
CA THR A 755 18.29 24.73 -41.01
C THR A 755 17.79 24.01 -39.77
N SER A 756 18.66 23.16 -39.22
CA SER A 756 18.54 22.71 -37.84
C SER A 756 18.52 23.88 -36.86
N MET A 757 17.95 23.64 -35.68
CA MET A 757 17.82 24.66 -34.65
C MET A 757 19.19 25.14 -34.16
N ASN A 758 19.48 26.43 -34.32
CA ASN A 758 20.71 27.04 -33.79
C ASN A 758 20.67 27.14 -32.26
N THR A 759 21.83 27.37 -31.62
CA THR A 759 21.99 27.46 -30.15
C THR A 759 21.13 28.55 -29.49
N ASN A 760 20.67 29.54 -30.27
CA ASN A 760 19.77 30.61 -29.86
C ASN A 760 18.27 30.28 -30.09
N GLY A 761 17.94 29.06 -30.52
CA GLY A 761 16.57 28.61 -30.78
C GLY A 761 15.97 29.08 -32.11
N SER A 762 16.73 29.76 -32.99
CA SER A 762 16.26 30.18 -34.32
C SER A 762 16.65 29.18 -35.41
N ARG A 763 15.78 28.98 -36.40
CA ARG A 763 16.08 28.26 -37.66
C ARG A 763 16.19 29.26 -38.81
N GLU A 764 17.17 29.09 -39.68
CA GLU A 764 17.35 29.92 -40.88
C GLU A 764 16.67 29.26 -42.08
N VAL A 765 16.16 30.07 -43.02
CA VAL A 765 15.45 29.56 -44.21
C VAL A 765 16.44 29.39 -45.35
N LEU A 766 16.64 28.14 -45.79
CA LEU A 766 17.64 27.76 -46.80
C LEU A 766 17.10 27.90 -48.23
N ALA A 767 15.82 27.62 -48.44
CA ALA A 767 15.22 27.67 -49.77
C ALA A 767 15.05 29.12 -50.29
N PRO A 768 15.22 29.36 -51.61
CA PRO A 768 15.06 30.69 -52.21
C PRO A 768 13.61 31.18 -52.07
N GLY A 769 13.44 32.51 -51.93
CA GLY A 769 12.10 33.09 -51.85
C GLY A 769 11.34 32.96 -53.18
N PRO A 770 10.00 32.99 -53.17
CA PRO A 770 9.21 32.86 -54.40
C PRO A 770 9.54 33.98 -55.40
N VAL A 771 9.74 33.59 -56.68
CA VAL A 771 9.92 34.53 -57.78
C VAL A 771 8.58 35.27 -57.98
N ARG A 772 8.59 36.59 -57.84
CA ARG A 772 7.41 37.42 -58.13
C ARG A 772 7.37 37.67 -59.64
N ASP A 773 6.31 37.20 -60.29
CA ASP A 773 5.89 37.71 -61.61
C ASP A 773 5.23 39.09 -61.48
#